data_AF-A0A7K2ZKB2-F1
#
_entry.id   AF-A0A7K2ZKB2-F1
#
_cell.length_a   1.000
_cell.length_b   1.000
_cell.length_c   1.000
_cell.angle_alpha   90.00
_cell.angle_beta   90.00
_cell.angle_gamma   90.00
#
_symmetry.space_group_name_H-M   'P 1'
#
loop_
_entity.id
_entity.type
_entity.pdbx_description
1 polymer ?
#
loop_
_entity_poly.entity_id
_entity_poly.type
_entity_poly.pdbx_seq_one_letter_code
_entity_poly.pdbx_strand_id
1 'polypeptide(L)'
;MSITPTYPGDRTVAVFGSLQGSGVLLADRLILTCAHVVGSGPALVAHPAVRDRMPATVAWMDDRLDVALLEAAGPVQPVLPARLGVLDTREAIPGCEITGFPRVQRYGPDQRLEADQYMATVLPMAGRVRDLLVCDLDGAPAVRPGDEHPALSGLSGGPVFVGDVLLGVVRRIPQQREGRRVDCVPLSPSLAAELFVQAGGRGALLREERVHGNFARDLRYEVEYAQALGVAYRRTKIFGLDELSRHDSEWDLDTAYLSLEAQAQGRAAPGPPLPQRIDTLLTGRPRVLLRGDAGAGKTTLLWWLAAHASAHTLDDDLAPLNGLVPFVVPLRTLRARGGGFPGPAELSGAAGLVVDAAPEGWAGRVLESGRALLLVDGLDEVPPEDREQAHDWLSQLLARYPETRCVATVRPLAVEPDWLRSEGFAELGLLPMRNEDIQAFVGSWHRAARLSEPDDAGRLDELERDLALQFDQNPTLRDLARTPLLCAVICALHRRRDGFLPETRWSLYRSALEMLLGHRDRRRRIGDPEGVDLSVEEHTQLLQRIAVWLVREGQSEFTREQALRQLGRALAGMERVSAQGPPAKILTHLLNRSGLLQERTDDTYQFIHRTFQDYLAAKELVEDDHLNELLRHADEETWQDVILLASGHCGRRELAVLVRGLLDAGLRHEADTVERTTVHVLAALCAQHATWLDHPVREAVRESTAALFPPRTGGQVASLARLGPAALAFLPDPRQVPEEDPRQQHVGQLIVTIGGAPAVPHARDWILALPGLSHCFANAWERFPPEGYAAQVLAHCDLASTVLTVSDRKHLRALRHLPNVSALSLRLDLPDAEIGAALEGTRLERLFLRKTTRLTGLAFLSAAANSLSALTICLSPAIRDLTPLAGLHKLGLLLLEAERTRPADLAPLADIPALSRLRLSQLGVERLSEIAANPRVTSLTVTSGRPLVLDGLGAWKSLRNLKISKLAALDDALDALREHSRITVLGFTAFPWAHLPTRSIRVPSVEKLSVPAPDHRGDLGMLRPLFPGVTDLTLHASGLHVLDLTPLHFWPGLRVRVTGLSRQRLIGAEELGSRLNASLG
;
A
#
# COMPACT_ATOMS: atom_id res chain seq x y z
N MET A 1 2.11 15.65 -18.38
CA MET A 1 3.06 15.71 -19.50
C MET A 1 2.87 14.45 -20.32
N SER A 2 2.61 14.52 -21.63
CA SER A 2 2.55 13.30 -22.43
C SER A 2 4.00 12.83 -22.66
N ILE A 3 4.34 11.66 -22.14
CA ILE A 3 5.64 11.05 -22.39
C ILE A 3 5.54 10.45 -23.80
N THR A 4 6.26 11.03 -24.75
CA THR A 4 6.37 10.50 -26.11
C THR A 4 6.88 9.06 -26.05
N PRO A 5 6.33 8.11 -26.83
CA PRO A 5 6.86 6.75 -26.88
C PRO A 5 8.36 6.80 -27.17
N THR A 6 9.18 6.23 -26.28
CA THR A 6 10.64 6.16 -26.43
C THR A 6 10.98 4.95 -27.27
N TYR A 7 11.47 5.16 -28.49
CA TYR A 7 11.90 4.07 -29.36
C TYR A 7 13.30 3.58 -28.96
N PRO A 8 13.68 2.33 -29.29
CA PRO A 8 15.03 1.81 -29.08
C PRO A 8 16.15 2.75 -29.55
N GLY A 9 15.96 3.43 -30.69
CA GLY A 9 16.90 4.40 -31.24
C GLY A 9 17.06 5.68 -30.40
N ASP A 10 16.03 6.10 -29.66
CA ASP A 10 16.08 7.28 -28.76
C ASP A 10 16.93 7.02 -27.52
N ARG A 11 17.35 5.77 -27.29
CA ARG A 11 18.24 5.42 -26.18
C ARG A 11 19.70 5.38 -26.61
N THR A 12 19.99 5.48 -27.90
CA THR A 12 21.34 5.24 -28.43
C THR A 12 22.18 6.49 -28.38
N VAL A 13 23.34 6.39 -27.72
CA VAL A 13 24.27 7.50 -27.51
C VAL A 13 25.64 7.20 -28.12
N ALA A 14 26.34 8.25 -28.55
CA ALA A 14 27.74 8.16 -28.92
C ALA A 14 28.60 8.33 -27.66
N VAL A 15 29.54 7.41 -27.43
CA VAL A 15 30.46 7.44 -26.30
C VAL A 15 31.87 7.73 -26.79
N PHE A 16 32.51 8.72 -26.18
CA PHE A 16 33.88 9.13 -26.48
C PHE A 16 34.74 8.94 -25.23
N GLY A 17 35.48 7.84 -25.18
CA GLY A 17 36.48 7.57 -24.15
C GLY A 17 37.85 7.36 -24.77
N SER A 18 38.47 6.21 -24.48
CA SER A 18 39.73 5.76 -25.11
C SER A 18 39.60 5.61 -26.63
N LEU A 19 38.40 5.30 -27.10
CA LEU A 19 38.01 5.30 -28.50
C LEU A 19 36.56 5.77 -28.65
N GLN A 20 36.15 6.07 -29.88
CA GLN A 20 34.75 6.36 -30.17
C GLN A 20 33.98 5.05 -30.32
N GLY A 21 32.92 4.91 -29.53
CA GLY A 21 31.95 3.82 -29.59
C GLY A 21 30.52 4.32 -29.51
N SER A 22 29.63 3.40 -29.20
CA SER A 22 28.20 3.61 -28.97
C SER A 22 27.83 3.21 -27.54
N GLY A 23 26.64 3.58 -27.08
CA GLY A 23 26.12 3.22 -25.77
C GLY A 23 24.59 3.27 -25.77
N VAL A 24 23.98 2.81 -24.68
CA VAL A 24 22.52 2.82 -24.51
C VAL A 24 22.11 3.41 -23.17
N LEU A 25 21.14 4.32 -23.19
CA LEU A 25 20.50 4.91 -22.03
C LEU A 25 19.58 3.88 -21.35
N LEU A 26 20.02 3.40 -20.18
CA LEU A 26 19.21 2.58 -19.29
C LEU A 26 18.20 3.43 -18.50
N ALA A 27 18.56 4.69 -18.23
CA ALA A 27 17.71 5.72 -17.64
C ALA A 27 18.20 7.08 -18.15
N ASP A 28 17.60 8.17 -17.68
CA ASP A 28 17.94 9.54 -18.11
C ASP A 28 19.42 9.94 -17.92
N ARG A 29 20.13 9.30 -16.99
CA ARG A 29 21.54 9.56 -16.67
C ARG A 29 22.47 8.35 -16.76
N LEU A 30 21.92 7.15 -16.91
CA LEU A 30 22.68 5.90 -16.85
C LEU A 30 22.90 5.33 -18.25
N ILE A 31 24.15 5.12 -18.65
CA ILE A 31 24.53 4.63 -19.97
C ILE A 31 25.31 3.32 -19.87
N LEU A 32 24.88 2.29 -20.58
CA LEU A 32 25.64 1.04 -20.75
C LEU A 32 26.46 1.09 -22.05
N THR A 33 27.72 0.69 -21.99
CA THR A 33 28.63 0.59 -23.15
C THR A 33 29.67 -0.52 -22.90
N CYS A 34 30.64 -0.70 -23.81
CA CYS A 34 31.73 -1.65 -23.61
C CYS A 34 32.90 -1.03 -22.83
N ALA A 35 33.56 -1.84 -21.99
CA ALA A 35 34.69 -1.38 -21.18
C ALA A 35 35.84 -0.83 -22.05
N HIS A 36 36.17 -1.50 -23.15
CA HIS A 36 37.23 -1.06 -24.06
C HIS A 36 36.93 0.28 -24.78
N VAL A 37 35.66 0.70 -24.89
CA VAL A 37 35.30 2.01 -25.47
C VAL A 37 35.77 3.13 -24.55
N VAL A 38 35.64 2.93 -23.24
CA VAL A 38 35.89 3.94 -22.23
C VAL A 38 37.33 3.88 -21.73
N GLY A 39 37.82 2.68 -21.41
CA GLY A 39 39.10 2.46 -20.74
C GLY A 39 39.08 2.98 -19.30
N SER A 40 40.21 3.54 -18.83
CA SER A 40 40.35 4.04 -17.44
C SER A 40 40.15 5.55 -17.26
N GLY A 41 39.78 6.28 -18.32
CA GLY A 41 39.66 7.74 -18.35
C GLY A 41 38.21 8.28 -18.29
N PRO A 42 38.04 9.61 -18.18
CA PRO A 42 36.71 10.24 -18.25
C PRO A 42 36.10 10.08 -19.66
N ALA A 43 34.78 9.90 -19.73
CA ALA A 43 34.06 9.77 -20.99
C ALA A 43 33.21 11.01 -21.28
N LEU A 44 32.99 11.29 -22.56
CA LEU A 44 31.97 12.22 -23.03
C LEU A 44 30.86 11.43 -23.73
N VAL A 45 29.62 11.80 -23.49
CA VAL A 45 28.43 11.18 -24.10
C VAL A 45 27.71 12.21 -24.95
N ALA A 46 27.31 11.85 -26.15
CA ALA A 46 26.49 12.70 -27.02
C ALA A 46 25.22 11.96 -27.44
N HIS A 47 24.11 12.67 -27.45
CA HIS A 47 22.83 12.17 -27.92
C HIS A 47 22.32 13.06 -29.08
N PRO A 48 21.73 12.51 -30.17
CA PRO A 48 21.26 13.30 -31.31
C PRO A 48 20.30 14.46 -30.95
N ALA A 49 19.52 14.31 -29.88
CA ALA A 49 18.60 15.35 -29.40
C ALA A 49 19.26 16.46 -28.55
N VAL A 50 20.55 16.33 -28.21
CA VAL A 50 21.27 17.26 -27.32
C VAL A 50 22.44 17.89 -28.08
N ARG A 51 22.55 19.22 -28.03
CA ARG A 51 23.61 19.96 -28.76
C ARG A 51 25.00 19.75 -28.18
N ASP A 52 25.10 19.70 -26.86
CA ASP A 52 26.37 19.63 -26.15
C ASP A 52 26.71 18.20 -25.72
N ARG A 53 28.00 17.90 -25.64
CA ARG A 53 28.48 16.63 -25.09
C ARG A 53 28.43 16.68 -23.56
N MET A 54 27.87 15.64 -22.96
CA MET A 54 27.73 15.50 -21.51
C MET A 54 28.95 14.75 -20.93
N PRO A 55 29.63 15.28 -19.90
CA PRO A 55 30.62 14.51 -19.15
C PRO A 55 29.96 13.31 -18.47
N ALA A 56 30.61 12.16 -18.51
CA ALA A 56 30.17 10.96 -17.83
C ALA A 56 31.34 10.27 -17.10
N THR A 57 31.02 9.69 -15.94
CA THR A 57 31.97 8.97 -15.10
C THR A 57 31.64 7.48 -15.10
N VAL A 58 32.65 6.62 -15.01
CA VAL A 58 32.46 5.18 -14.92
C VAL A 58 31.93 4.83 -13.53
N ALA A 59 30.66 4.43 -13.46
CA ALA A 59 30.01 4.00 -12.22
C ALA A 59 30.33 2.53 -11.91
N TRP A 60 30.47 1.70 -12.95
CA TRP A 60 30.86 0.30 -12.85
C TRP A 60 31.52 -0.16 -14.14
N MET A 61 32.46 -1.10 -14.07
CA MET A 61 33.13 -1.68 -15.23
C MET A 61 33.60 -3.10 -14.92
N ASP A 62 33.49 -4.00 -15.90
CA ASP A 62 34.03 -5.35 -15.86
C ASP A 62 34.83 -5.61 -17.15
N ASP A 63 36.16 -5.66 -17.02
CA ASP A 63 37.08 -5.88 -18.14
C ASP A 63 36.99 -7.30 -18.72
N ARG A 64 36.52 -8.29 -17.93
CA ARG A 64 36.38 -9.68 -18.39
C ARG A 64 35.16 -9.82 -19.29
N LEU A 65 34.05 -9.24 -18.88
CA LEU A 65 32.80 -9.20 -19.64
C LEU A 65 32.83 -8.14 -20.76
N ASP A 66 33.74 -7.17 -20.67
CA ASP A 66 33.93 -6.05 -21.59
C ASP A 66 32.71 -5.10 -21.63
N VAL A 67 32.26 -4.71 -20.44
CA VAL A 67 31.09 -3.86 -20.24
C VAL A 67 31.36 -2.79 -19.18
N ALA A 68 30.82 -1.58 -19.38
CA ALA A 68 30.91 -0.46 -18.47
C ALA A 68 29.57 0.26 -18.36
N LEU A 69 29.21 0.65 -17.14
CA LEU A 69 28.08 1.52 -16.83
C LEU A 69 28.61 2.91 -16.49
N LEU A 70 28.13 3.91 -17.20
CA LEU A 70 28.47 5.32 -17.03
C LEU A 70 27.32 6.08 -16.39
N GLU A 71 27.67 7.01 -15.51
CA GLU A 71 26.75 7.99 -14.94
C GLU A 71 27.10 9.38 -15.50
N ALA A 72 26.16 9.98 -16.25
CA ALA A 72 26.30 11.31 -16.81
C ALA A 72 26.17 12.39 -15.72
N ALA A 73 26.83 13.54 -15.92
CA ALA A 73 26.79 14.69 -15.00
C ALA A 73 25.41 15.38 -14.95
N GLY A 74 24.65 15.31 -16.04
CA GLY A 74 23.28 15.81 -16.19
C GLY A 74 22.37 14.74 -16.83
N PRO A 75 21.03 14.92 -16.79
CA PRO A 75 20.13 14.09 -17.61
C PRO A 75 20.47 14.30 -19.09
N VAL A 76 20.77 13.22 -19.80
CA VAL A 76 21.09 13.23 -21.23
C VAL A 76 19.79 13.39 -22.02
N GLN A 77 18.82 12.52 -21.76
CA GLN A 77 17.47 12.63 -22.31
C GLN A 77 16.49 12.04 -21.29
N PRO A 78 15.32 12.66 -21.06
CA PRO A 78 14.29 12.07 -20.23
C PRO A 78 13.73 10.82 -20.92
N VAL A 79 14.22 9.64 -20.52
CA VAL A 79 13.74 8.34 -20.97
C VAL A 79 13.33 7.50 -19.77
N LEU A 80 12.27 6.70 -19.92
CA LEU A 80 11.86 5.74 -18.91
C LEU A 80 12.96 4.67 -18.70
N PRO A 81 13.02 3.99 -17.55
CA PRO A 81 13.93 2.85 -17.36
C PRO A 81 13.81 1.81 -18.49
N ALA A 82 14.94 1.31 -18.99
CA ALA A 82 14.96 0.29 -20.04
C ALA A 82 14.51 -1.07 -19.48
N ARG A 83 13.76 -1.83 -20.29
CA ARG A 83 13.46 -3.25 -20.01
C ARG A 83 14.69 -4.08 -20.34
N LEU A 84 15.12 -4.93 -19.41
CA LEU A 84 16.35 -5.70 -19.54
C LEU A 84 16.01 -7.18 -19.71
N GLY A 85 16.44 -7.76 -20.83
CA GLY A 85 16.09 -9.10 -21.24
C GLY A 85 17.17 -10.13 -20.98
N VAL A 86 16.76 -11.31 -20.55
CA VAL A 86 17.59 -12.53 -20.49
C VAL A 86 16.96 -13.60 -21.39
N LEU A 87 17.78 -14.18 -22.25
CA LEU A 87 17.32 -15.21 -23.18
C LEU A 87 16.91 -16.49 -22.44
N ASP A 88 15.69 -16.94 -22.69
CA ASP A 88 15.14 -18.21 -22.18
C ASP A 88 14.54 -19.05 -23.32
N THR A 89 15.27 -19.15 -24.42
CA THR A 89 14.92 -19.97 -25.57
C THR A 89 16.18 -20.52 -26.25
N ARG A 90 16.03 -21.64 -26.95
CA ARG A 90 17.08 -22.21 -27.82
C ARG A 90 16.87 -21.86 -29.29
N GLU A 91 15.71 -21.31 -29.63
CA GLU A 91 15.35 -20.95 -31.00
C GLU A 91 15.97 -19.61 -31.39
N ALA A 92 16.25 -19.43 -32.67
CA ALA A 92 16.72 -18.15 -33.18
C ALA A 92 15.64 -17.08 -33.04
N ILE A 93 16.02 -15.87 -32.62
CA ILE A 93 15.09 -14.74 -32.44
C ILE A 93 15.34 -13.73 -33.57
N PRO A 94 14.51 -13.72 -34.63
CA PRO A 94 14.64 -12.77 -35.73
C PRO A 94 14.08 -11.39 -35.37
N GLY A 95 14.42 -10.39 -36.18
CA GLY A 95 13.89 -9.03 -36.03
C GLY A 95 14.42 -8.29 -34.80
N CYS A 96 15.62 -8.63 -34.36
CA CYS A 96 16.36 -7.84 -33.37
C CYS A 96 16.98 -6.63 -34.07
N GLU A 97 17.19 -5.55 -33.32
CA GLU A 97 17.73 -4.30 -33.83
C GLU A 97 19.03 -3.94 -33.14
N ILE A 98 20.03 -3.56 -33.92
CA ILE A 98 21.30 -3.02 -33.44
C ILE A 98 21.40 -1.59 -33.93
N THR A 99 21.52 -0.64 -33.00
CA THR A 99 21.71 0.78 -33.35
C THR A 99 23.05 1.28 -32.83
N GLY A 100 23.61 2.30 -33.47
CA GLY A 100 24.87 2.89 -33.02
C GLY A 100 25.44 3.87 -34.04
N PHE A 101 26.72 4.21 -33.85
CA PHE A 101 27.42 5.24 -34.62
C PHE A 101 28.65 4.66 -35.37
N PRO A 102 28.44 3.74 -36.34
CA PRO A 102 29.51 3.07 -37.08
C PRO A 102 30.31 4.06 -37.91
N ARG A 103 31.63 3.85 -38.06
CA ARG A 103 32.53 4.73 -38.83
C ARG A 103 32.17 4.86 -40.31
N VAL A 104 31.53 3.85 -40.91
CA VAL A 104 31.08 3.94 -42.30
C VAL A 104 30.01 5.03 -42.49
N GLN A 105 29.22 5.30 -41.44
CA GLN A 105 28.13 6.26 -41.45
C GLN A 105 28.61 7.63 -40.96
N ARG A 106 29.20 8.41 -41.87
CA ARG A 106 29.65 9.79 -41.63
C ARG A 106 29.19 10.67 -42.78
N TYR A 107 28.64 11.84 -42.50
CA TYR A 107 28.13 12.75 -43.53
C TYR A 107 28.86 14.10 -43.55
N GLY A 108 28.91 14.70 -44.74
CA GLY A 108 29.47 16.02 -44.98
C GLY A 108 31.01 16.05 -45.00
N PRO A 109 31.59 17.21 -45.38
CA PRO A 109 33.05 17.39 -45.47
C PRO A 109 33.75 17.24 -44.11
N ASP A 110 33.05 17.50 -43.01
CA ASP A 110 33.58 17.40 -41.64
C ASP A 110 33.53 15.97 -41.05
N GLN A 111 33.04 14.98 -41.81
CA GLN A 111 32.77 13.62 -41.33
C GLN A 111 31.96 13.59 -40.01
N ARG A 112 30.80 14.23 -39.99
CA ARG A 112 29.93 14.27 -38.80
C ARG A 112 29.38 12.87 -38.50
N LEU A 113 29.29 12.55 -37.21
CA LEU A 113 28.67 11.32 -36.70
C LEU A 113 27.19 11.28 -37.03
N GLU A 114 26.72 10.12 -37.48
CA GLU A 114 25.33 9.86 -37.80
C GLU A 114 24.98 8.46 -37.26
N ALA A 115 23.77 8.31 -36.74
CA ALA A 115 23.30 7.03 -36.23
C ALA A 115 22.88 6.12 -37.38
N ASP A 116 22.99 4.81 -37.18
CA ASP A 116 22.54 3.79 -38.14
C ASP A 116 21.82 2.65 -37.42
N GLN A 117 21.02 1.89 -38.17
CA GLN A 117 20.20 0.80 -37.67
C GLN A 117 20.41 -0.46 -38.51
N TYR A 118 20.71 -1.57 -37.84
CA TYR A 118 20.94 -2.87 -38.44
C TYR A 118 19.95 -3.90 -37.90
N MET A 119 19.28 -4.61 -38.81
CA MET A 119 18.45 -5.75 -38.47
C MET A 119 19.32 -7.00 -38.27
N ALA A 120 19.02 -7.76 -37.23
CA ALA A 120 19.76 -8.95 -36.87
C ALA A 120 18.87 -10.06 -36.32
N THR A 121 19.38 -11.28 -36.44
CA THR A 121 18.83 -12.47 -35.81
C THR A 121 19.74 -12.90 -34.67
N VAL A 122 19.21 -12.94 -33.44
CA VAL A 122 19.92 -13.47 -32.28
C VAL A 122 19.93 -15.00 -32.35
N LEU A 123 21.10 -15.59 -32.12
CA LEU A 123 21.31 -17.04 -32.16
C LEU A 123 21.72 -17.56 -30.77
N PRO A 124 20.78 -17.97 -29.90
CA PRO A 124 21.08 -18.28 -28.49
C PRO A 124 22.11 -19.40 -28.28
N MET A 125 22.21 -20.33 -29.24
CA MET A 125 23.19 -21.42 -29.18
C MET A 125 24.58 -21.01 -29.68
N ALA A 126 24.69 -19.98 -30.51
CA ALA A 126 25.97 -19.52 -31.01
C ALA A 126 26.68 -18.68 -29.92
N GLY A 127 27.93 -19.01 -29.61
CA GLY A 127 28.70 -18.27 -28.60
C GLY A 127 28.47 -18.69 -27.15
N ARG A 128 27.54 -19.61 -26.87
CA ARG A 128 27.22 -20.10 -25.52
C ARG A 128 28.42 -20.62 -24.72
N VAL A 129 29.37 -21.33 -25.35
CA VAL A 129 30.60 -21.83 -24.68
C VAL A 129 31.53 -20.69 -24.24
N ARG A 130 31.38 -19.51 -24.85
CA ARG A 130 32.20 -18.32 -24.60
C ARG A 130 31.45 -17.26 -23.79
N ASP A 131 30.25 -17.58 -23.31
CA ASP A 131 29.34 -16.64 -22.63
C ASP A 131 29.07 -15.36 -23.44
N LEU A 132 28.91 -15.50 -24.76
CA LEU A 132 28.60 -14.40 -25.68
C LEU A 132 27.19 -14.53 -26.25
N LEU A 133 26.52 -13.39 -26.39
CA LEU A 133 25.33 -13.26 -27.22
C LEU A 133 25.81 -13.07 -28.67
N VAL A 134 25.38 -13.94 -29.59
CA VAL A 134 25.78 -13.85 -31.00
C VAL A 134 24.59 -13.46 -31.85
N CYS A 135 24.76 -12.42 -32.66
CA CYS A 135 23.79 -11.98 -33.65
C CYS A 135 24.32 -12.20 -35.06
N ASP A 136 23.43 -12.53 -35.99
CA ASP A 136 23.70 -12.59 -37.43
C ASP A 136 22.98 -11.43 -38.10
N LEU A 137 23.70 -10.58 -38.84
CA LEU A 137 23.12 -9.45 -39.56
C LEU A 137 22.34 -9.96 -40.77
N ASP A 138 21.10 -9.47 -40.91
CA ASP A 138 20.20 -9.88 -41.98
C ASP A 138 20.73 -9.42 -43.35
N GLY A 139 21.40 -8.26 -43.40
CA GLY A 139 22.12 -7.72 -44.56
C GLY A 139 23.64 -7.79 -44.41
N ALA A 140 24.35 -7.76 -45.55
CA ALA A 140 25.82 -7.65 -45.54
C ALA A 140 26.25 -6.23 -45.16
N PRO A 141 27.26 -6.05 -44.28
CA PRO A 141 27.77 -4.72 -43.94
C PRO A 141 28.44 -4.07 -45.16
N ALA A 142 28.39 -2.74 -45.25
CA ALA A 142 29.04 -2.00 -46.32
C ALA A 142 30.57 -2.24 -46.30
N VAL A 143 31.13 -2.71 -47.42
CA VAL A 143 32.57 -2.97 -47.60
C VAL A 143 33.25 -1.70 -48.09
N ARG A 144 34.23 -1.18 -47.33
CA ARG A 144 35.18 -0.18 -47.86
C ARG A 144 36.40 -0.89 -48.46
N PRO A 145 36.95 -0.42 -49.59
CA PRO A 145 38.17 -0.97 -50.15
C PRO A 145 39.42 -0.46 -49.40
N GLY A 146 40.33 -1.38 -49.02
CA GLY A 146 41.68 -1.08 -48.52
C GLY A 146 41.91 -1.35 -47.02
N ASP A 147 43.18 -1.36 -46.59
CA ASP A 147 43.74 -1.59 -45.23
C ASP A 147 43.30 -0.54 -44.16
N GLU A 148 42.04 -0.10 -44.20
CA GLU A 148 41.44 0.75 -43.16
C GLU A 148 40.72 -0.07 -42.08
N HIS A 149 40.49 0.56 -40.93
CA HIS A 149 39.74 0.00 -39.80
C HIS A 149 38.38 -0.60 -40.27
N PRO A 150 37.89 -1.67 -39.60
CA PRO A 150 36.63 -2.33 -39.98
C PRO A 150 35.48 -1.31 -40.17
N ALA A 151 34.67 -1.45 -41.22
CA ALA A 151 33.62 -0.49 -41.59
C ALA A 151 32.63 -0.17 -40.44
N LEU A 152 32.35 -1.16 -39.61
CA LEU A 152 31.46 -1.07 -38.45
C LEU A 152 32.19 -0.74 -37.13
N SER A 153 33.46 -0.34 -37.17
CA SER A 153 34.16 0.20 -36.00
C SER A 153 33.40 1.43 -35.47
N GLY A 154 33.17 1.49 -34.16
CA GLY A 154 32.28 2.48 -33.53
C GLY A 154 30.90 1.94 -33.12
N LEU A 155 30.50 0.74 -33.58
CA LEU A 155 29.32 0.03 -33.04
C LEU A 155 29.57 -0.60 -31.67
N SER A 156 30.81 -0.73 -31.22
CA SER A 156 31.10 -1.26 -29.87
C SER A 156 30.36 -0.46 -28.81
N GLY A 157 29.62 -1.16 -27.95
CA GLY A 157 28.70 -0.61 -26.96
C GLY A 157 27.29 -0.28 -27.47
N GLY A 158 27.01 -0.45 -28.77
CA GLY A 158 25.69 -0.25 -29.35
C GLY A 158 24.68 -1.28 -28.82
N PRO A 159 23.43 -0.89 -28.50
CA PRO A 159 22.46 -1.82 -27.94
C PRO A 159 21.98 -2.85 -28.94
N VAL A 160 21.62 -4.04 -28.42
CA VAL A 160 20.89 -5.08 -29.12
C VAL A 160 19.49 -5.18 -28.50
N PHE A 161 18.47 -4.76 -29.23
CA PHE A 161 17.08 -4.78 -28.78
C PHE A 161 16.27 -5.87 -29.49
N VAL A 162 15.28 -6.42 -28.77
CA VAL A 162 14.15 -7.14 -29.35
C VAL A 162 12.87 -6.42 -28.91
N GLY A 163 12.20 -5.75 -29.84
CA GLY A 163 11.18 -4.78 -29.46
C GLY A 163 11.79 -3.67 -28.59
N ASP A 164 11.33 -3.52 -27.35
CA ASP A 164 11.81 -2.54 -26.36
C ASP A 164 12.70 -3.16 -25.27
N VAL A 165 12.97 -4.47 -25.36
CA VAL A 165 13.76 -5.23 -24.39
C VAL A 165 15.22 -5.28 -24.84
N LEU A 166 16.12 -4.74 -24.03
CA LEU A 166 17.57 -4.76 -24.27
C LEU A 166 18.12 -6.16 -23.94
N LEU A 167 18.77 -6.82 -24.89
CA LEU A 167 19.37 -8.15 -24.71
C LEU A 167 20.87 -8.08 -24.38
N GLY A 168 21.53 -7.01 -24.79
CA GLY A 168 22.98 -6.86 -24.64
C GLY A 168 23.53 -5.65 -25.38
N VAL A 169 24.85 -5.54 -25.39
CA VAL A 169 25.59 -4.51 -26.15
C VAL A 169 26.60 -5.15 -27.08
N VAL A 170 26.80 -4.57 -28.26
CA VAL A 170 27.75 -5.05 -29.27
C VAL A 170 29.17 -4.96 -28.72
N ARG A 171 29.87 -6.08 -28.67
CA ARG A 171 31.27 -6.13 -28.20
C ARG A 171 32.23 -5.89 -29.35
N ARG A 172 32.05 -6.65 -30.44
CA ARG A 172 32.91 -6.61 -31.62
C ARG A 172 32.24 -7.31 -32.80
N ILE A 173 32.78 -7.07 -33.98
CA ILE A 173 32.36 -7.73 -35.22
C ILE A 173 33.59 -8.49 -35.75
N PRO A 174 33.65 -9.82 -35.60
CA PRO A 174 34.74 -10.61 -36.12
C PRO A 174 34.87 -10.46 -37.64
N GLN A 175 36.10 -10.37 -38.16
CA GLN A 175 36.37 -10.32 -39.60
C GLN A 175 36.03 -11.63 -40.32
N GLN A 176 35.98 -12.75 -39.59
CA GLN A 176 35.55 -14.05 -40.10
C GLN A 176 34.04 -14.03 -40.39
N ARG A 177 33.56 -14.75 -41.41
CA ARG A 177 32.14 -14.78 -41.85
C ARG A 177 31.64 -13.45 -42.46
N GLU A 178 32.47 -12.80 -43.27
CA GLU A 178 32.10 -11.62 -44.08
C GLU A 178 31.58 -10.43 -43.24
N GLY A 179 31.96 -10.34 -41.96
CA GLY A 179 31.49 -9.29 -41.05
C GLY A 179 30.00 -9.35 -40.70
N ARG A 180 29.30 -10.44 -41.03
CA ARG A 180 27.87 -10.62 -40.74
C ARG A 180 27.59 -11.03 -39.30
N ARG A 181 28.58 -11.58 -38.60
CA ARG A 181 28.41 -12.06 -37.22
C ARG A 181 28.83 -10.97 -36.24
N VAL A 182 28.01 -10.74 -35.23
CA VAL A 182 28.26 -9.75 -34.18
C VAL A 182 28.37 -10.48 -32.85
N ASP A 183 29.53 -10.39 -32.20
CA ASP A 183 29.71 -10.85 -30.82
C ASP A 183 29.23 -9.72 -29.89
N CYS A 184 28.30 -10.03 -28.99
CA CYS A 184 27.69 -9.09 -28.05
C CYS A 184 27.90 -9.57 -26.61
N VAL A 185 27.96 -8.62 -25.68
CA VAL A 185 27.94 -8.90 -24.24
C VAL A 185 26.49 -9.12 -23.82
N PRO A 186 26.12 -10.32 -23.32
CA PRO A 186 24.78 -10.55 -22.80
C PRO A 186 24.56 -9.77 -21.50
N LEU A 187 23.31 -9.39 -21.21
CA LEU A 187 23.01 -8.71 -19.95
C LEU A 187 23.04 -9.62 -18.72
N SER A 188 22.78 -10.93 -18.86
CA SER A 188 22.61 -11.83 -17.70
C SER A 188 23.78 -11.83 -16.71
N PRO A 189 25.06 -11.90 -17.15
CA PRO A 189 26.19 -11.82 -16.24
C PRO A 189 26.32 -10.45 -15.55
N SER A 190 25.98 -9.37 -16.27
CA SER A 190 25.99 -8.00 -15.75
C SER A 190 24.90 -7.77 -14.71
N LEU A 191 23.69 -8.30 -14.94
CA LEU A 191 22.56 -8.23 -14.02
C LEU A 191 22.79 -9.03 -12.73
N ALA A 192 23.57 -10.12 -12.81
CA ALA A 192 23.97 -10.89 -11.64
C ALA A 192 25.03 -10.18 -10.77
N ALA A 193 25.69 -9.13 -11.29
CA ALA A 193 26.71 -8.41 -10.55
C ALA A 193 26.08 -7.43 -9.55
N GLU A 194 26.26 -7.65 -8.24
CA GLU A 194 25.72 -6.79 -7.18
C GLU A 194 26.09 -5.30 -7.38
N LEU A 195 27.30 -5.00 -7.88
CA LEU A 195 27.77 -3.64 -8.13
C LEU A 195 27.03 -2.96 -9.30
N PHE A 196 26.63 -3.71 -10.33
CA PHE A 196 25.82 -3.20 -11.43
C PHE A 196 24.43 -2.82 -10.93
N VAL A 197 23.81 -3.70 -10.14
CA VAL A 197 22.48 -3.48 -9.55
C VAL A 197 22.50 -2.30 -8.58
N GLN A 198 23.55 -2.14 -7.76
CA GLN A 198 23.72 -1.00 -6.87
C GLN A 198 23.93 0.32 -7.61
N ALA A 199 24.70 0.30 -8.72
CA ALA A 199 24.93 1.47 -9.55
C ALA A 199 23.67 1.87 -10.34
N GLY A 200 22.86 0.90 -10.78
CA GLY A 200 21.56 1.13 -11.42
C GLY A 200 20.42 1.50 -10.44
N GLY A 201 20.53 1.10 -9.17
CA GLY A 201 19.49 1.21 -8.14
C GLY A 201 19.27 2.59 -7.53
N ARG A 202 19.92 3.65 -8.02
CA ARG A 202 19.68 5.05 -7.61
C ARG A 202 18.39 5.63 -8.24
N GLY A 203 17.28 4.89 -8.17
CA GLY A 203 15.94 5.38 -8.53
C GLY A 203 15.22 4.67 -9.69
N ALA A 204 15.87 3.72 -10.39
CA ALA A 204 15.23 2.95 -11.47
C ALA A 204 15.08 1.48 -11.06
N LEU A 205 13.85 0.95 -11.04
CA LEU A 205 13.58 -0.48 -10.93
C LEU A 205 13.96 -1.17 -12.27
N LEU A 206 15.21 -1.60 -12.39
CA LEU A 206 15.65 -2.42 -13.52
C LEU A 206 15.13 -3.85 -13.33
N ARG A 207 14.03 -4.19 -14.01
CA ARG A 207 13.44 -5.55 -13.95
C ARG A 207 14.02 -6.42 -15.06
N GLU A 208 14.35 -7.66 -14.68
CA GLU A 208 14.75 -8.71 -15.62
C GLU A 208 13.52 -9.36 -16.25
N GLU A 209 13.51 -9.46 -17.57
CA GLU A 209 12.45 -10.09 -18.34
C GLU A 209 13.00 -11.29 -19.11
N ARG A 210 12.30 -12.43 -19.06
CA ARG A 210 12.66 -13.61 -19.83
C ARG A 210 12.16 -13.47 -21.26
N VAL A 211 13.07 -13.58 -22.22
CA VAL A 211 12.78 -13.41 -23.64
C VAL A 211 12.76 -14.78 -24.32
N HIS A 212 11.58 -15.17 -24.79
CA HIS A 212 11.35 -16.42 -25.52
C HIS A 212 11.28 -16.24 -27.04
N GLY A 213 11.09 -15.00 -27.52
CA GLY A 213 10.91 -14.69 -28.94
C GLY A 213 10.67 -13.20 -29.17
N ASN A 214 10.31 -12.84 -30.40
CA ASN A 214 10.01 -11.46 -30.79
C ASN A 214 8.50 -11.29 -31.00
N PHE A 215 7.87 -10.43 -30.19
CA PHE A 215 6.43 -10.17 -30.22
C PHE A 215 6.14 -8.69 -30.50
N ALA A 216 6.50 -8.20 -31.70
CA ALA A 216 6.38 -6.79 -32.06
C ALA A 216 4.97 -6.18 -31.90
N ARG A 217 3.90 -7.00 -31.98
CA ARG A 217 2.52 -6.54 -31.79
C ARG A 217 2.21 -6.19 -30.33
N ASP A 218 2.93 -6.77 -29.37
CA ASP A 218 2.67 -6.59 -27.94
C ASP A 218 2.88 -5.16 -27.49
N LEU A 219 3.92 -4.49 -28.00
CA LEU A 219 4.26 -3.12 -27.60
C LEU A 219 3.22 -2.11 -28.04
N ARG A 220 2.81 -2.24 -29.30
CA ARG A 220 1.75 -1.40 -29.84
C ARG A 220 0.45 -1.63 -29.07
N TYR A 221 0.10 -2.89 -28.82
CA TYR A 221 -1.10 -3.23 -28.07
C TYR A 221 -1.05 -2.73 -26.63
N GLU A 222 0.08 -2.84 -25.94
CA GLU A 222 0.23 -2.37 -24.55
C GLU A 222 0.02 -0.85 -24.44
N VAL A 223 0.50 -0.07 -25.41
CA VAL A 223 0.25 1.38 -25.49
C VAL A 223 -1.23 1.67 -25.75
N GLU A 224 -1.85 0.98 -26.70
CA GLU A 224 -3.28 1.13 -27.01
C GLU A 224 -4.16 0.74 -25.79
N TYR A 225 -3.80 -0.34 -25.11
CA TYR A 225 -4.46 -0.82 -23.89
C TYR A 225 -4.31 0.17 -22.72
N ALA A 226 -3.12 0.73 -22.51
CA ALA A 226 -2.89 1.76 -21.50
C ALA A 226 -3.70 3.04 -21.76
N GLN A 227 -3.83 3.45 -23.03
CA GLN A 227 -4.69 4.57 -23.41
C GLN A 227 -6.17 4.26 -23.15
N ALA A 228 -6.63 3.06 -23.48
CA ALA A 228 -8.00 2.61 -23.22
C ALA A 228 -8.31 2.59 -21.72
N LEU A 229 -7.38 2.11 -20.87
CA LEU A 229 -7.49 2.19 -19.41
C LEU A 229 -7.61 3.64 -18.92
N GLY A 230 -6.77 4.53 -19.45
CA GLY A 230 -6.83 5.96 -19.13
C GLY A 230 -8.19 6.56 -19.46
N VAL A 231 -8.74 6.27 -20.64
CA VAL A 231 -10.07 6.75 -21.05
C VAL A 231 -11.17 6.17 -20.18
N ALA A 232 -11.11 4.87 -19.85
CA ALA A 232 -12.15 4.18 -19.10
C ALA A 232 -12.16 4.55 -17.60
N TYR A 233 -11.00 4.82 -16.99
CA TYR A 233 -10.87 4.92 -15.54
C TYR A 233 -10.40 6.28 -15.01
N ARG A 234 -9.85 7.20 -15.81
CA ARG A 234 -9.44 8.55 -15.32
C ARG A 234 -10.61 9.44 -14.93
N ARG A 235 -11.77 9.19 -15.51
CA ARG A 235 -12.96 10.01 -15.31
C ARG A 235 -13.97 9.24 -14.49
N THR A 236 -14.41 9.85 -13.39
CA THR A 236 -15.46 9.26 -12.55
C THR A 236 -16.70 10.13 -12.55
N LYS A 237 -17.86 9.48 -12.68
CA LYS A 237 -19.16 10.15 -12.55
C LYS A 237 -19.50 10.24 -11.07
N ILE A 238 -19.47 11.45 -10.51
CA ILE A 238 -19.88 11.71 -9.13
C ILE A 238 -21.26 12.37 -9.12
N PHE A 239 -22.06 11.97 -8.15
CA PHE A 239 -23.42 12.44 -7.90
C PHE A 239 -23.59 13.95 -7.97
N GLY A 240 -24.63 14.39 -8.69
CA GLY A 240 -25.23 15.73 -8.54
C GLY A 240 -24.74 16.81 -9.50
N LEU A 241 -23.90 16.50 -10.50
CA LEU A 241 -23.27 17.51 -11.36
C LEU A 241 -23.69 17.46 -12.84
N ASP A 242 -24.51 16.48 -13.26
CA ASP A 242 -25.07 16.39 -14.62
C ASP A 242 -25.90 17.62 -15.05
N GLU A 243 -26.26 18.51 -14.11
CA GLU A 243 -27.02 19.74 -14.34
C GLU A 243 -26.16 20.97 -14.69
N LEU A 244 -24.83 20.89 -14.61
CA LEU A 244 -23.96 22.07 -14.83
C LEU A 244 -23.43 22.20 -16.26
N SER A 245 -23.18 21.08 -16.95
CA SER A 245 -23.05 20.97 -18.41
C SER A 245 -22.71 19.52 -18.77
N ARG A 246 -22.79 19.13 -20.05
CA ARG A 246 -22.32 17.81 -20.52
C ARG A 246 -20.82 17.56 -20.27
N HIS A 247 -20.06 18.59 -19.89
CA HIS A 247 -18.65 18.51 -19.54
C HIS A 247 -18.39 18.35 -18.03
N ASP A 248 -19.42 18.44 -17.17
CA ASP A 248 -19.27 18.52 -15.69
C ASP A 248 -19.64 17.25 -14.92
N SER A 249 -20.14 16.22 -15.61
CA SER A 249 -20.44 14.93 -15.01
C SER A 249 -19.21 14.03 -14.86
N GLU A 250 -18.08 14.41 -15.48
CA GLU A 250 -16.85 13.62 -15.52
C GLU A 250 -15.76 14.32 -14.73
N TRP A 251 -15.48 13.82 -13.53
CA TRP A 251 -14.40 14.32 -12.69
C TRP A 251 -13.10 13.72 -13.10
N ASP A 252 -12.13 14.58 -13.40
CA ASP A 252 -10.75 14.15 -13.56
C ASP A 252 -10.21 13.71 -12.19
N LEU A 253 -9.97 12.40 -12.04
CA LEU A 253 -9.39 11.86 -10.82
C LEU A 253 -8.06 12.54 -10.49
N ASP A 254 -7.34 13.10 -11.48
CA ASP A 254 -6.11 13.86 -11.28
C ASP A 254 -6.28 15.05 -10.33
N THR A 255 -7.50 15.61 -10.27
CA THR A 255 -7.82 16.76 -9.41
C THR A 255 -8.54 16.38 -8.13
N ALA A 256 -9.10 15.18 -8.05
CA ALA A 256 -10.09 14.79 -7.05
C ALA A 256 -9.70 13.59 -6.19
N TYR A 257 -8.66 12.84 -6.57
CA TYR A 257 -8.16 11.74 -5.76
C TYR A 257 -7.64 12.26 -4.42
N LEU A 258 -8.09 11.61 -3.34
CA LEU A 258 -7.65 11.88 -1.98
C LEU A 258 -7.15 10.57 -1.37
N SER A 259 -5.87 10.52 -1.01
CA SER A 259 -5.30 9.36 -0.32
C SER A 259 -5.90 9.25 1.08
N LEU A 260 -6.68 8.20 1.33
CA LEU A 260 -7.33 7.96 2.62
C LEU A 260 -6.41 7.23 3.60
N GLU A 261 -6.72 7.28 4.89
CA GLU A 261 -6.03 6.44 5.87
C GLU A 261 -6.55 5.01 5.84
N ALA A 262 -5.62 4.07 5.95
CA ALA A 262 -5.91 2.67 6.19
C ALA A 262 -5.06 2.14 7.34
N GLN A 263 -5.54 1.06 7.95
CA GLN A 263 -4.88 0.39 9.05
C GLN A 263 -4.70 -1.08 8.72
N ALA A 264 -3.51 -1.61 8.95
CA ALA A 264 -3.27 -3.04 8.78
C ALA A 264 -4.05 -3.84 9.82
N GLN A 265 -4.75 -4.89 9.41
CA GLN A 265 -5.42 -5.81 10.32
C GLN A 265 -4.51 -7.02 10.50
N GLY A 266 -3.88 -7.16 11.67
CA GLY A 266 -2.96 -8.28 11.95
C GLY A 266 -2.42 -8.30 13.38
N ARG A 267 -2.47 -9.48 14.03
CA ARG A 267 -2.05 -9.72 15.42
C ARG A 267 -0.52 -9.82 15.64
N ALA A 268 0.30 -9.63 14.61
CA ALA A 268 1.72 -10.04 14.63
C ALA A 268 2.72 -9.04 15.23
N ALA A 269 2.27 -7.90 15.80
CA ALA A 269 3.13 -6.95 16.50
C ALA A 269 2.54 -6.59 17.87
N PRO A 270 3.36 -6.33 18.90
CA PRO A 270 2.88 -5.81 20.18
C PRO A 270 2.38 -4.36 19.97
N GLY A 271 1.06 -4.22 19.86
CA GLY A 271 0.35 -2.95 19.65
C GLY A 271 -0.40 -2.92 18.30
N PRO A 272 -1.60 -2.31 18.22
CA PRO A 272 -2.30 -2.16 16.95
C PRO A 272 -1.45 -1.33 15.99
N PRO A 273 -1.21 -1.80 14.74
CA PRO A 273 -0.48 -1.03 13.75
C PRO A 273 -1.19 0.30 13.51
N LEU A 274 -0.43 1.38 13.34
CA LEU A 274 -0.99 2.73 13.28
C LEU A 274 -1.65 2.99 11.92
N PRO A 275 -2.71 3.83 11.87
CA PRO A 275 -3.22 4.37 10.63
C PRO A 275 -2.11 5.03 9.81
N GLN A 276 -2.10 4.78 8.50
CA GLN A 276 -1.20 5.41 7.54
C GLN A 276 -1.97 5.69 6.25
N ARG A 277 -1.46 6.61 5.42
CA ARG A 277 -2.01 6.84 4.08
C ARG A 277 -1.93 5.55 3.27
N ILE A 278 -2.99 5.25 2.53
CA ILE A 278 -3.11 4.02 1.74
C ILE A 278 -1.97 3.94 0.71
N ASP A 279 -1.59 5.07 0.12
CA ASP A 279 -0.51 5.20 -0.87
C ASP A 279 0.81 4.61 -0.34
N THR A 280 1.23 5.04 0.86
CA THR A 280 2.43 4.52 1.54
C THR A 280 2.33 3.02 1.85
N LEU A 281 1.12 2.55 2.17
CA LEU A 281 0.91 1.14 2.54
C LEU A 281 0.97 0.21 1.33
N LEU A 282 0.51 0.65 0.16
CA LEU A 282 0.50 -0.17 -1.05
C LEU A 282 1.91 -0.43 -1.59
N THR A 283 2.81 0.54 -1.52
CA THR A 283 4.16 0.47 -2.12
C THR A 283 4.96 -0.75 -1.64
N GLY A 284 5.01 -0.93 -0.33
CA GLY A 284 5.77 -2.01 0.33
C GLY A 284 5.07 -3.37 0.33
N ARG A 285 3.85 -3.48 -0.20
CA ARG A 285 3.03 -4.70 -0.12
C ARG A 285 2.75 -5.25 -1.52
N PRO A 286 3.17 -6.48 -1.84
CA PRO A 286 2.92 -7.04 -3.16
C PRO A 286 1.45 -7.39 -3.37
N ARG A 287 0.75 -7.82 -2.31
CA ARG A 287 -0.65 -8.27 -2.35
C ARG A 287 -1.43 -7.66 -1.19
N VAL A 288 -2.56 -7.03 -1.50
CA VAL A 288 -3.36 -6.26 -0.52
C VAL A 288 -4.84 -6.61 -0.65
N LEU A 289 -5.48 -6.93 0.48
CA LEU A 289 -6.93 -7.06 0.58
C LEU A 289 -7.45 -5.82 1.31
N LEU A 290 -8.17 -4.97 0.59
CA LEU A 290 -8.67 -3.71 1.07
C LEU A 290 -10.12 -3.85 1.55
N ARG A 291 -10.31 -3.76 2.88
CA ARG A 291 -11.61 -3.74 3.56
C ARG A 291 -12.11 -2.31 3.73
N GLY A 292 -13.41 -2.09 3.62
CA GLY A 292 -14.02 -0.79 3.94
C GLY A 292 -15.50 -0.74 3.65
N ASP A 293 -16.22 0.19 4.28
CA ASP A 293 -17.67 0.34 4.16
C ASP A 293 -18.10 0.77 2.74
N ALA A 294 -19.42 0.75 2.50
CA ALA A 294 -20.01 1.32 1.31
C ALA A 294 -19.63 2.81 1.17
N GLY A 295 -19.19 3.22 -0.02
CA GLY A 295 -18.80 4.61 -0.27
C GLY A 295 -17.46 5.04 0.34
N ALA A 296 -16.68 4.11 0.91
CA ALA A 296 -15.36 4.39 1.49
C ALA A 296 -14.25 4.69 0.46
N GLY A 297 -14.51 4.56 -0.85
CA GLY A 297 -13.54 4.90 -1.90
C GLY A 297 -12.66 3.74 -2.40
N LYS A 298 -12.96 2.48 -2.05
CA LYS A 298 -12.22 1.28 -2.50
C LYS A 298 -12.09 1.20 -4.03
N THR A 299 -13.21 1.23 -4.74
CA THR A 299 -13.27 1.19 -6.20
C THR A 299 -12.56 2.39 -6.83
N THR A 300 -12.70 3.58 -6.24
CA THR A 300 -12.02 4.80 -6.69
C THR A 300 -10.50 4.66 -6.65
N LEU A 301 -9.95 4.04 -5.60
CA LEU A 301 -8.53 3.74 -5.51
C LEU A 301 -8.07 2.76 -6.59
N LEU A 302 -8.82 1.69 -6.85
CA LEU A 302 -8.48 0.73 -7.90
C LEU A 302 -8.48 1.39 -9.28
N TRP A 303 -9.47 2.24 -9.57
CA TRP A 303 -9.54 2.97 -10.84
C TRP A 303 -8.40 3.97 -10.99
N TRP A 304 -8.05 4.67 -9.90
CA TRP A 304 -6.87 5.54 -9.87
C TRP A 304 -5.60 4.76 -10.22
N LEU A 305 -5.36 3.61 -9.58
CA LEU A 305 -4.21 2.77 -9.92
C LEU A 305 -4.25 2.29 -11.38
N ALA A 306 -5.42 1.89 -11.88
CA ALA A 306 -5.60 1.43 -13.26
C ALA A 306 -5.28 2.51 -14.31
N ALA A 307 -5.69 3.74 -14.04
CA ALA A 307 -5.52 4.88 -14.94
C ALA A 307 -4.09 5.47 -14.95
N HIS A 308 -3.38 5.35 -13.83
CA HIS A 308 -2.13 6.09 -13.60
C HIS A 308 -0.86 5.22 -13.63
N ALA A 309 -0.95 3.93 -13.28
CA ALA A 309 0.20 3.03 -13.23
C ALA A 309 0.83 2.79 -14.61
N SER A 310 0.01 2.47 -15.63
CA SER A 310 0.48 2.26 -17.01
C SER A 310 0.87 3.57 -17.70
N ALA A 311 0.32 4.70 -17.25
CA ALA A 311 0.61 6.02 -17.79
C ALA A 311 1.85 6.69 -17.15
N HIS A 312 2.49 6.05 -16.16
CA HIS A 312 3.64 6.60 -15.44
C HIS A 312 3.36 7.95 -14.78
N THR A 313 2.18 8.10 -14.18
CA THR A 313 1.72 9.36 -13.56
C THR A 313 1.50 9.26 -12.06
N LEU A 314 1.84 8.11 -11.45
CA LEU A 314 1.83 7.99 -9.99
C LEU A 314 3.07 8.70 -9.42
N ASP A 315 2.84 9.62 -8.49
CA ASP A 315 3.90 10.38 -7.82
C ASP A 315 4.23 9.79 -6.42
N ASP A 316 5.26 10.37 -5.79
CA ASP A 316 5.67 10.11 -4.40
C ASP A 316 5.80 8.60 -4.06
N ASP A 317 5.06 8.14 -3.04
CA ASP A 317 5.14 6.79 -2.53
C ASP A 317 4.67 5.75 -3.57
N LEU A 318 3.78 6.10 -4.50
CA LEU A 318 3.21 5.18 -5.48
C LEU A 318 4.06 5.04 -6.75
N ALA A 319 5.11 5.84 -6.92
CA ALA A 319 6.01 5.79 -8.07
C ALA A 319 6.54 4.39 -8.44
N PRO A 320 6.80 3.46 -7.48
CA PRO A 320 7.22 2.09 -7.80
C PRO A 320 6.19 1.23 -8.53
N LEU A 321 4.91 1.64 -8.56
CA LEU A 321 3.86 0.96 -9.31
C LEU A 321 3.79 1.43 -10.78
N ASN A 322 4.50 2.50 -11.15
CA ASN A 322 4.58 2.95 -12.53
C ASN A 322 5.25 1.90 -13.43
N GLY A 323 4.71 1.71 -14.63
CA GLY A 323 5.19 0.70 -15.60
C GLY A 323 4.65 -0.72 -15.37
N LEU A 324 3.78 -0.89 -14.36
CA LEU A 324 2.94 -2.07 -14.27
C LEU A 324 1.76 -1.96 -15.24
N VAL A 325 1.29 -3.11 -15.76
CA VAL A 325 0.13 -3.24 -16.62
C VAL A 325 -1.09 -3.65 -15.79
N PRO A 326 -2.09 -2.78 -15.62
CA PRO A 326 -3.27 -3.09 -14.82
C PRO A 326 -4.23 -4.04 -15.54
N PHE A 327 -4.58 -5.15 -14.88
CA PHE A 327 -5.70 -6.01 -15.24
C PHE A 327 -6.83 -5.78 -14.25
N VAL A 328 -7.83 -5.00 -14.64
CA VAL A 328 -9.01 -4.75 -13.80
C VAL A 328 -9.99 -5.90 -13.98
N VAL A 329 -10.32 -6.58 -12.88
CA VAL A 329 -11.29 -7.67 -12.83
C VAL A 329 -12.49 -7.20 -12.01
N PRO A 330 -13.49 -6.58 -12.64
CA PRO A 330 -14.73 -6.19 -11.97
C PRO A 330 -15.61 -7.43 -11.76
N LEU A 331 -15.53 -8.03 -10.56
CA LEU A 331 -16.23 -9.30 -10.28
C LEU A 331 -17.75 -9.15 -10.44
N ARG A 332 -18.30 -7.99 -10.09
CA ARG A 332 -19.71 -7.62 -10.34
C ARG A 332 -20.15 -7.88 -11.78
N THR A 333 -19.39 -7.31 -12.72
CA THR A 333 -19.75 -7.25 -14.14
C THR A 333 -19.57 -8.59 -14.82
N LEU A 334 -18.53 -9.33 -14.43
CA LEU A 334 -18.33 -10.69 -14.93
C LEU A 334 -19.48 -11.61 -14.51
N ARG A 335 -19.93 -11.51 -13.25
CA ARG A 335 -21.03 -12.32 -12.73
C ARG A 335 -22.38 -11.93 -13.31
N ALA A 336 -22.66 -10.64 -13.47
CA ALA A 336 -23.91 -10.17 -14.08
C ALA A 336 -24.11 -10.69 -15.53
N ARG A 337 -23.01 -10.93 -16.25
CA ARG A 337 -23.01 -11.52 -17.59
C ARG A 337 -23.14 -13.05 -17.62
N GLY A 338 -23.18 -13.70 -16.46
CA GLY A 338 -23.15 -15.16 -16.35
C GLY A 338 -21.79 -15.77 -16.71
N GLY A 339 -20.71 -14.97 -16.69
CA GLY A 339 -19.34 -15.42 -16.96
C GLY A 339 -18.67 -16.05 -15.73
N GLY A 340 -17.70 -16.94 -15.98
CA GLY A 340 -16.80 -17.46 -14.95
C GLY A 340 -15.66 -16.49 -14.61
N PHE A 341 -14.75 -16.91 -13.74
CA PHE A 341 -13.54 -16.15 -13.43
C PHE A 341 -12.54 -16.24 -14.60
N PRO A 342 -11.90 -15.13 -15.01
CA PRO A 342 -11.13 -15.07 -16.24
C PRO A 342 -9.81 -15.82 -16.11
N GLY A 343 -9.50 -16.67 -17.08
CA GLY A 343 -8.17 -17.23 -17.25
C GLY A 343 -7.14 -16.18 -17.71
N PRO A 344 -5.84 -16.50 -17.72
CA PRO A 344 -4.79 -15.56 -18.13
C PRO A 344 -5.04 -14.87 -19.49
N ALA A 345 -5.58 -15.60 -20.46
CA ALA A 345 -5.87 -15.06 -21.80
C ALA A 345 -7.08 -14.10 -21.84
N GLU A 346 -7.96 -14.19 -20.83
CA GLU A 346 -9.22 -13.43 -20.77
C GLU A 346 -9.07 -12.14 -19.93
N LEU A 347 -7.98 -12.00 -19.18
CA LEU A 347 -7.74 -10.86 -18.29
C LEU A 347 -7.78 -9.50 -18.99
N SER A 348 -7.25 -9.38 -20.21
CA SER A 348 -7.28 -8.13 -20.97
C SER A 348 -8.70 -7.72 -21.40
N GLY A 349 -9.61 -8.69 -21.53
CA GLY A 349 -11.01 -8.46 -21.87
C GLY A 349 -11.95 -8.31 -20.66
N ALA A 350 -11.49 -8.66 -19.45
CA ALA A 350 -12.34 -8.70 -18.25
C ALA A 350 -13.01 -7.36 -17.93
N ALA A 351 -12.29 -6.25 -18.17
CA ALA A 351 -12.79 -4.90 -17.95
C ALA A 351 -13.74 -4.37 -19.05
N GLY A 352 -13.89 -5.09 -20.18
CA GLY A 352 -14.73 -4.65 -21.30
C GLY A 352 -14.26 -3.36 -21.98
N LEU A 353 -12.94 -3.16 -22.07
CA LEU A 353 -12.36 -1.95 -22.68
C LEU A 353 -12.62 -1.92 -24.20
N VAL A 354 -12.83 -0.71 -24.73
CA VAL A 354 -12.92 -0.48 -26.18
C VAL A 354 -11.49 -0.40 -26.75
N VAL A 355 -10.92 -1.57 -27.05
CA VAL A 355 -9.59 -1.75 -27.63
C VAL A 355 -9.61 -2.95 -28.58
N ASP A 356 -8.66 -3.01 -29.52
CA ASP A 356 -8.53 -4.16 -30.42
C ASP A 356 -8.30 -5.47 -29.65
N ALA A 357 -8.44 -6.60 -30.34
CA ALA A 357 -8.18 -7.90 -29.74
C ALA A 357 -6.71 -8.02 -29.32
N ALA A 358 -6.47 -8.47 -28.09
CA ALA A 358 -5.12 -8.70 -27.59
C ALA A 358 -4.37 -9.72 -28.45
N PRO A 359 -3.06 -9.50 -28.72
CA PRO A 359 -2.21 -10.52 -29.33
C PRO A 359 -2.26 -11.82 -28.53
N GLU A 360 -2.19 -12.95 -29.22
CA GLU A 360 -2.25 -14.27 -28.59
C GLU A 360 -1.16 -14.42 -27.51
N GLY A 361 -1.59 -14.81 -26.31
CA GLY A 361 -0.71 -15.00 -25.16
C GLY A 361 -0.13 -13.73 -24.52
N TRP A 362 -0.52 -12.53 -24.96
CA TRP A 362 0.03 -11.26 -24.46
C TRP A 362 -0.10 -11.12 -22.93
N ALA A 363 -1.30 -11.29 -22.39
CA ALA A 363 -1.53 -11.18 -20.94
C ALA A 363 -0.72 -12.21 -20.14
N GLY A 364 -0.54 -13.42 -20.67
CA GLY A 364 0.33 -14.44 -20.09
C GLY A 364 1.79 -13.98 -20.01
N ARG A 365 2.34 -13.37 -21.09
CA ARG A 365 3.69 -12.82 -21.10
C ARG A 365 3.86 -11.65 -20.12
N VAL A 366 2.85 -10.77 -20.00
CA VAL A 366 2.84 -9.69 -19.01
C VAL A 366 2.90 -10.24 -17.58
N LEU A 367 2.12 -11.28 -17.27
CA LEU A 367 2.15 -11.98 -15.98
C LEU A 367 3.51 -12.62 -15.70
N GLU A 368 4.10 -13.31 -16.69
CA GLU A 368 5.42 -13.96 -16.54
C GLU A 368 6.56 -12.96 -16.36
N SER A 369 6.45 -11.77 -16.98
CA SER A 369 7.42 -10.68 -16.80
C SER A 369 7.35 -10.00 -15.42
N GLY A 370 6.38 -10.37 -14.57
CA GLY A 370 6.16 -9.74 -13.27
C GLY A 370 5.68 -8.29 -13.36
N ARG A 371 5.19 -7.85 -14.53
CA ARG A 371 4.67 -6.49 -14.76
C ARG A 371 3.17 -6.38 -14.55
N ALA A 372 2.48 -7.49 -14.27
CA ALA A 372 1.04 -7.48 -14.02
C ALA A 372 0.68 -6.81 -12.68
N LEU A 373 -0.29 -5.89 -12.73
CA LEU A 373 -1.00 -5.35 -11.58
C LEU A 373 -2.46 -5.81 -11.65
N LEU A 374 -2.81 -6.84 -10.88
CA LEU A 374 -4.16 -7.39 -10.82
C LEU A 374 -5.03 -6.58 -9.85
N LEU A 375 -6.10 -5.97 -10.35
CA LEU A 375 -7.02 -5.13 -9.59
C LEU A 375 -8.39 -5.81 -9.53
N VAL A 376 -8.64 -6.56 -8.44
CA VAL A 376 -9.87 -7.33 -8.26
C VAL A 376 -10.89 -6.48 -7.49
N ASP A 377 -11.92 -6.01 -8.17
CA ASP A 377 -12.93 -5.14 -7.56
C ASP A 377 -14.19 -5.93 -7.19
N GLY A 378 -14.55 -5.91 -5.90
CA GLY A 378 -15.84 -6.39 -5.40
C GLY A 378 -15.89 -7.88 -5.04
N LEU A 379 -14.97 -8.40 -4.20
CA LEU A 379 -15.08 -9.78 -3.69
C LEU A 379 -16.35 -10.02 -2.88
N ASP A 380 -16.89 -8.98 -2.22
CA ASP A 380 -18.16 -9.06 -1.50
C ASP A 380 -19.39 -9.22 -2.41
N GLU A 381 -19.22 -8.95 -3.71
CA GLU A 381 -20.26 -9.04 -4.72
C GLU A 381 -20.34 -10.45 -5.34
N VAL A 382 -19.43 -11.34 -4.95
CA VAL A 382 -19.54 -12.78 -5.24
C VAL A 382 -20.49 -13.42 -4.21
N PRO A 383 -21.53 -14.15 -4.66
CA PRO A 383 -22.43 -14.88 -3.77
C PRO A 383 -21.65 -15.80 -2.81
N PRO A 384 -22.08 -15.95 -1.54
CA PRO A 384 -21.37 -16.76 -0.55
C PRO A 384 -20.97 -18.15 -1.04
N GLU A 385 -21.86 -18.84 -1.77
CA GLU A 385 -21.66 -20.17 -2.37
C GLU A 385 -20.53 -20.23 -3.41
N ASP A 386 -20.19 -19.10 -4.01
CA ASP A 386 -19.24 -18.98 -5.12
C ASP A 386 -17.91 -18.34 -4.68
N ARG A 387 -17.80 -17.90 -3.42
CA ARG A 387 -16.59 -17.26 -2.88
C ARG A 387 -15.40 -18.21 -2.82
N GLU A 388 -15.63 -19.49 -2.56
CA GLU A 388 -14.58 -20.51 -2.58
C GLU A 388 -13.98 -20.67 -3.99
N GLN A 389 -14.81 -20.62 -5.04
CA GLN A 389 -14.32 -20.62 -6.41
C GLN A 389 -13.52 -19.35 -6.75
N ALA A 390 -13.92 -18.18 -6.22
CA ALA A 390 -13.16 -16.94 -6.38
C ALA A 390 -11.78 -17.03 -5.71
N HIS A 391 -11.75 -17.59 -4.50
CA HIS A 391 -10.53 -17.84 -3.75
C HIS A 391 -9.60 -18.79 -4.52
N ASP A 392 -10.12 -19.91 -5.01
CA ASP A 392 -9.35 -20.92 -5.74
C ASP A 392 -8.78 -20.37 -7.04
N TRP A 393 -9.60 -19.63 -7.80
CA TRP A 393 -9.15 -18.96 -9.02
C TRP A 393 -7.99 -18.00 -8.74
N LEU A 394 -8.15 -17.11 -7.76
CA LEU A 394 -7.12 -16.13 -7.41
C LEU A 394 -5.85 -16.82 -6.89
N SER A 395 -6.00 -17.86 -6.08
CA SER A 395 -4.90 -18.66 -5.54
C SER A 395 -4.11 -19.35 -6.64
N GLN A 396 -4.78 -20.01 -7.59
CA GLN A 396 -4.12 -20.68 -8.72
C GLN A 396 -3.36 -19.70 -9.61
N LEU A 397 -3.97 -18.55 -9.91
CA LEU A 397 -3.34 -17.51 -10.73
C LEU A 397 -2.09 -16.95 -10.06
N LEU A 398 -2.17 -16.60 -8.77
CA LEU A 398 -1.06 -16.01 -8.02
C LEU A 398 0.03 -17.02 -7.62
N ALA A 399 -0.30 -18.31 -7.58
CA ALA A 399 0.68 -19.39 -7.43
C ALA A 399 1.48 -19.60 -8.74
N ARG A 400 0.82 -19.50 -9.89
CA ARG A 400 1.49 -19.62 -11.20
C ARG A 400 2.33 -18.40 -11.56
N TYR A 401 1.94 -17.21 -11.10
CA TYR A 401 2.60 -15.93 -11.38
C TYR A 401 2.92 -15.16 -10.08
N PRO A 402 3.96 -15.58 -9.33
CA PRO A 402 4.21 -15.10 -7.97
C PRO A 402 4.54 -13.59 -7.88
N GLU A 403 5.19 -13.04 -8.90
CA GLU A 403 5.58 -11.62 -8.98
C GLU A 403 4.41 -10.67 -9.31
N THR A 404 3.20 -11.20 -9.53
CA THR A 404 2.01 -10.40 -9.80
C THR A 404 1.66 -9.54 -8.59
N ARG A 405 1.63 -8.22 -8.78
CA ARG A 405 1.08 -7.29 -7.78
C ARG A 405 -0.44 -7.42 -7.79
N CYS A 406 -1.06 -7.46 -6.62
CA CYS A 406 -2.51 -7.62 -6.54
C CYS A 406 -3.13 -6.70 -5.48
N VAL A 407 -4.20 -6.00 -5.85
CA VAL A 407 -5.07 -5.28 -4.92
C VAL A 407 -6.49 -5.80 -5.12
N ALA A 408 -7.07 -6.37 -4.07
CA ALA A 408 -8.43 -6.87 -4.06
C ALA A 408 -9.29 -6.07 -3.06
N THR A 409 -10.56 -5.82 -3.37
CA THR A 409 -11.48 -5.06 -2.50
C THR A 409 -12.60 -5.92 -1.94
N VAL A 410 -12.98 -5.67 -0.67
CA VAL A 410 -14.07 -6.39 0.01
C VAL A 410 -14.74 -5.51 1.07
N ARG A 411 -15.95 -5.85 1.50
CA ARG A 411 -16.61 -5.24 2.67
C ARG A 411 -16.09 -5.83 3.99
N PRO A 412 -16.18 -5.11 5.12
CA PRO A 412 -15.51 -5.49 6.36
C PRO A 412 -15.85 -6.90 6.87
N LEU A 413 -17.11 -7.34 6.82
CA LEU A 413 -17.52 -8.67 7.31
C LEU A 413 -17.92 -9.64 6.18
N ALA A 414 -17.67 -9.30 4.91
CA ALA A 414 -18.06 -10.17 3.80
C ALA A 414 -17.21 -11.45 3.68
N VAL A 415 -15.99 -11.44 4.22
CA VAL A 415 -15.12 -12.63 4.32
C VAL A 415 -14.47 -12.66 5.70
N GLU A 416 -14.18 -13.86 6.19
CA GLU A 416 -13.52 -14.05 7.48
C GLU A 416 -12.18 -13.28 7.56
N PRO A 417 -11.73 -12.87 8.75
CA PRO A 417 -10.38 -12.32 8.92
C PRO A 417 -9.33 -13.32 8.42
N ASP A 418 -8.25 -12.81 7.82
CA ASP A 418 -7.14 -13.59 7.27
C ASP A 418 -7.52 -14.49 6.07
N TRP A 419 -8.65 -14.23 5.37
CA TRP A 419 -9.17 -15.10 4.31
C TRP A 419 -8.18 -15.37 3.16
N LEU A 420 -7.40 -14.36 2.74
CA LEU A 420 -6.37 -14.48 1.68
C LEU A 420 -4.94 -14.50 2.23
N ARG A 421 -4.77 -14.79 3.53
CA ARG A 421 -3.47 -14.69 4.20
C ARG A 421 -2.50 -15.78 3.71
N SER A 422 -2.98 -16.97 3.37
CA SER A 422 -2.15 -18.06 2.82
C SER A 422 -1.53 -17.69 1.47
N GLU A 423 -2.16 -16.77 0.75
CA GLU A 423 -1.79 -16.28 -0.58
C GLU A 423 -0.91 -15.04 -0.46
N GLY A 424 -0.48 -14.68 0.77
CA GLY A 424 0.42 -13.58 1.04
C GLY A 424 -0.22 -12.19 1.02
N PHE A 425 -1.56 -12.10 1.15
CA PHE A 425 -2.23 -10.81 1.24
C PHE A 425 -2.02 -10.17 2.60
N ALA A 426 -1.75 -8.87 2.58
CA ALA A 426 -1.87 -8.00 3.75
C ALA A 426 -3.27 -7.38 3.78
N GLU A 427 -4.01 -7.58 4.86
CA GLU A 427 -5.31 -6.95 5.04
C GLU A 427 -5.17 -5.50 5.52
N LEU A 428 -5.81 -4.58 4.81
CA LEU A 428 -5.88 -3.16 5.15
C LEU A 428 -7.35 -2.75 5.28
N GLY A 429 -7.74 -2.17 6.42
CA GLY A 429 -9.04 -1.54 6.59
C GLY A 429 -8.98 -0.05 6.32
N LEU A 430 -9.73 0.46 5.34
CA LEU A 430 -9.95 1.89 5.14
C LEU A 430 -10.67 2.47 6.35
N LEU A 431 -10.16 3.61 6.83
CA LEU A 431 -10.74 4.33 7.94
C LEU A 431 -11.67 5.45 7.44
N PRO A 432 -12.64 5.87 8.26
CA PRO A 432 -13.46 7.05 7.95
C PRO A 432 -12.58 8.30 7.76
N MET A 433 -13.00 9.21 6.87
CA MET A 433 -12.29 10.46 6.62
C MET A 433 -12.12 11.25 7.92
N ARG A 434 -10.90 11.74 8.17
CA ARG A 434 -10.63 12.67 9.26
C ARG A 434 -11.15 14.06 8.90
N ASN A 435 -11.26 14.93 9.89
CA ASN A 435 -11.69 16.32 9.66
C ASN A 435 -10.80 17.03 8.63
N GLU A 436 -9.49 16.80 8.68
CA GLU A 436 -8.53 17.34 7.70
C GLU A 436 -8.79 16.81 6.29
N ASP A 437 -9.20 15.54 6.17
CA ASP A 437 -9.50 14.91 4.88
C ASP A 437 -10.82 15.42 4.31
N ILE A 438 -11.83 15.67 5.16
CA ILE A 438 -13.08 16.34 4.77
C ILE A 438 -12.78 17.73 4.21
N GLN A 439 -11.97 18.53 4.92
CA GLN A 439 -11.60 19.88 4.47
C GLN A 439 -10.80 19.84 3.15
N ALA A 440 -9.85 18.91 3.01
CA ALA A 440 -9.11 18.70 1.78
C ALA A 440 -10.04 18.28 0.62
N PHE A 441 -11.01 17.40 0.89
CA PHE A 441 -12.01 16.97 -0.09
C PHE A 441 -12.86 18.15 -0.56
N VAL A 442 -13.36 18.99 0.35
CA VAL A 442 -14.13 20.20 0.00
C VAL A 442 -13.31 21.13 -0.89
N GLY A 443 -12.05 21.39 -0.53
CA GLY A 443 -11.16 22.25 -1.33
C GLY A 443 -10.87 21.69 -2.72
N SER A 444 -10.56 20.40 -2.84
CA SER A 444 -10.39 19.73 -4.13
C SER A 444 -11.68 19.74 -4.94
N TRP A 445 -12.82 19.57 -4.28
CA TRP A 445 -14.13 19.56 -4.93
C TRP A 445 -14.46 20.92 -5.55
N HIS A 446 -14.30 22.00 -4.79
CA HIS A 446 -14.52 23.35 -5.30
C HIS A 446 -13.46 23.76 -6.34
N ARG A 447 -12.24 23.22 -6.28
CA ARG A 447 -11.23 23.43 -7.33
C ARG A 447 -11.66 22.83 -8.66
N ALA A 448 -12.15 21.59 -8.66
CA ALA A 448 -12.69 20.98 -9.87
C ALA A 448 -13.88 21.78 -10.41
N ALA A 449 -14.80 22.21 -9.55
CA ALA A 449 -15.95 23.04 -9.95
C ALA A 449 -15.55 24.38 -10.61
N ARG A 450 -14.46 25.02 -10.18
CA ARG A 450 -13.95 26.26 -10.80
C ARG A 450 -13.37 26.05 -12.19
N LEU A 451 -12.71 24.92 -12.43
CA LEU A 451 -12.12 24.60 -13.74
C LEU A 451 -13.22 24.45 -14.81
N SER A 452 -14.40 23.99 -14.40
CA SER A 452 -15.60 23.88 -15.23
C SER A 452 -16.30 25.21 -15.50
N GLU A 453 -16.38 26.10 -14.50
CA GLU A 453 -17.16 27.35 -14.57
C GLU A 453 -16.32 28.56 -14.08
N PRO A 454 -15.39 29.06 -14.90
CA PRO A 454 -14.48 30.14 -14.49
C PRO A 454 -15.19 31.47 -14.20
N ASP A 455 -16.37 31.70 -14.78
CA ASP A 455 -17.13 32.95 -14.63
C ASP A 455 -17.81 33.09 -13.26
N ASP A 456 -17.96 32.00 -12.49
CA ASP A 456 -18.69 31.95 -11.20
C ASP A 456 -17.76 31.77 -9.98
N ALA A 457 -16.45 31.95 -10.17
CA ALA A 457 -15.40 31.65 -9.19
C ALA A 457 -15.59 32.37 -7.83
N GLY A 458 -16.04 33.62 -7.83
CA GLY A 458 -16.24 34.39 -6.59
C GLY A 458 -17.31 33.80 -5.67
N ARG A 459 -18.44 33.35 -6.25
CA ARG A 459 -19.53 32.68 -5.51
C ARG A 459 -19.07 31.31 -4.99
N LEU A 460 -18.31 30.57 -5.81
CA LEU A 460 -17.77 29.26 -5.43
C LEU A 460 -16.77 29.36 -4.26
N ASP A 461 -16.01 30.45 -4.18
CA ASP A 461 -15.11 30.71 -3.05
C ASP A 461 -15.87 31.04 -1.75
N GLU A 462 -16.98 31.77 -1.83
CA GLU A 462 -17.85 32.03 -0.68
C GLU A 462 -18.50 30.74 -0.17
N LEU A 463 -19.01 29.90 -1.07
CA LEU A 463 -19.60 28.62 -0.73
C LEU A 463 -18.59 27.64 -0.14
N GLU A 464 -17.35 27.59 -0.66
CA GLU A 464 -16.28 26.75 -0.10
C GLU A 464 -15.99 27.16 1.35
N ARG A 465 -15.81 28.46 1.61
CA ARG A 465 -15.54 28.98 2.96
C ARG A 465 -16.71 28.73 3.91
N ASP A 466 -17.95 28.94 3.46
CA ASP A 466 -19.14 28.67 4.26
C ASP A 466 -19.26 27.18 4.62
N LEU A 467 -19.11 26.28 3.64
CA LEU A 467 -19.21 24.84 3.88
C LEU A 467 -18.09 24.34 4.82
N ALA A 468 -16.86 24.84 4.63
CA ALA A 468 -15.75 24.53 5.52
C ALA A 468 -16.06 24.96 6.97
N LEU A 469 -16.65 26.14 7.17
CA LEU A 469 -17.09 26.64 8.48
C LEU A 469 -18.25 25.80 9.06
N GLN A 470 -19.22 25.41 8.25
CA GLN A 470 -20.33 24.57 8.70
C GLN A 470 -19.83 23.19 9.17
N PHE A 471 -18.87 22.58 8.46
CA PHE A 471 -18.21 21.37 8.94
C PHE A 471 -17.44 21.62 10.24
N ASP A 472 -16.75 22.74 10.40
CA ASP A 472 -16.04 23.03 11.66
C ASP A 472 -16.99 23.28 12.85
N GLN A 473 -18.20 23.79 12.61
CA GLN A 473 -19.15 24.16 13.65
C GLN A 473 -20.19 23.08 13.97
N ASN A 474 -20.48 22.16 13.04
CA ASN A 474 -21.54 21.17 13.17
C ASN A 474 -20.98 19.73 13.23
N PRO A 475 -20.82 19.14 14.44
CA PRO A 475 -20.34 17.77 14.61
C PRO A 475 -21.22 16.71 13.91
N THR A 476 -22.54 16.89 13.92
CA THR A 476 -23.48 15.96 13.28
C THR A 476 -23.30 15.92 11.77
N LEU A 477 -23.08 17.09 11.14
CA LEU A 477 -22.80 17.19 9.72
C LEU A 477 -21.45 16.56 9.36
N ARG A 478 -20.42 16.72 10.20
CA ARG A 478 -19.12 16.02 10.01
C ARG A 478 -19.26 14.51 10.11
N ASP A 479 -20.01 14.02 11.09
CA ASP A 479 -20.23 12.58 11.27
C ASP A 479 -21.05 11.97 10.13
N LEU A 480 -21.77 12.80 9.37
CA LEU A 480 -22.43 12.42 8.12
C LEU A 480 -21.45 12.40 6.93
N ALA A 481 -20.47 13.31 6.89
CA ALA A 481 -19.50 13.45 5.80
C ALA A 481 -18.26 12.55 5.92
N ARG A 482 -18.21 11.58 6.85
CA ARG A 482 -17.01 10.74 7.03
C ARG A 482 -16.74 9.74 5.91
N THR A 483 -17.64 9.58 4.94
CA THR A 483 -17.39 8.81 3.71
C THR A 483 -17.28 9.77 2.52
N PRO A 484 -16.32 9.56 1.58
CA PRO A 484 -16.15 10.42 0.41
C PRO A 484 -17.45 10.66 -0.37
N LEU A 485 -18.28 9.63 -0.53
CA LEU A 485 -19.57 9.75 -1.19
C LEU A 485 -20.48 10.78 -0.51
N LEU A 486 -20.67 10.67 0.81
CA LEU A 486 -21.59 11.56 1.54
C LEU A 486 -21.05 12.98 1.60
N CYS A 487 -19.74 13.13 1.71
CA CYS A 487 -19.10 14.44 1.58
C CYS A 487 -19.39 15.06 0.20
N ALA A 488 -19.25 14.30 -0.89
CA ALA A 488 -19.58 14.78 -2.22
C ALA A 488 -21.06 15.18 -2.38
N VAL A 489 -21.98 14.38 -1.83
CA VAL A 489 -23.43 14.69 -1.81
C VAL A 489 -23.71 15.97 -1.04
N ILE A 490 -23.05 16.17 0.11
CA ILE A 490 -23.17 17.41 0.90
C ILE A 490 -22.63 18.61 0.12
N CYS A 491 -21.46 18.51 -0.51
CA CYS A 491 -20.91 19.58 -1.36
C CYS A 491 -21.88 19.97 -2.48
N ALA A 492 -22.45 18.97 -3.18
CA ALA A 492 -23.41 19.21 -4.25
C ALA A 492 -24.70 19.88 -3.75
N LEU A 493 -25.26 19.42 -2.62
CA LEU A 493 -26.46 19.99 -2.04
C LEU A 493 -26.25 21.40 -1.51
N HIS A 494 -25.12 21.65 -0.83
CA HIS A 494 -24.75 22.97 -0.32
C HIS A 494 -24.66 24.00 -1.44
N ARG A 495 -23.96 23.65 -2.54
CA ARG A 495 -23.84 24.51 -3.73
C ARG A 495 -25.19 24.80 -4.37
N ARG A 496 -26.10 23.82 -4.40
CA ARG A 496 -27.40 23.95 -5.07
C ARG A 496 -28.43 24.74 -4.25
N ARG A 497 -28.34 24.68 -2.93
CA ARG A 497 -29.27 25.34 -2.01
C ARG A 497 -28.68 26.63 -1.42
N ASP A 498 -27.63 27.19 -2.01
CA ASP A 498 -26.94 28.40 -1.54
C ASP A 498 -26.68 28.40 -0.02
N GLY A 499 -26.14 27.30 0.50
CA GLY A 499 -25.70 27.19 1.90
C GLY A 499 -26.60 26.38 2.85
N PHE A 500 -27.82 26.01 2.46
CA PHE A 500 -28.74 25.27 3.33
C PHE A 500 -28.56 23.75 3.27
N LEU A 501 -28.17 23.13 4.39
CA LEU A 501 -27.97 21.69 4.52
C LEU A 501 -28.98 20.99 5.44
N PRO A 502 -29.41 19.76 5.13
CA PRO A 502 -30.27 18.95 6.00
C PRO A 502 -29.54 18.47 7.27
N GLU A 503 -30.29 18.27 8.38
CA GLU A 503 -29.72 17.92 9.70
C GLU A 503 -29.57 16.41 9.95
N THR A 504 -30.30 15.55 9.22
CA THR A 504 -30.28 14.08 9.41
C THR A 504 -29.84 13.33 8.16
N ARG A 505 -29.28 12.12 8.34
CA ARG A 505 -28.87 11.24 7.21
C ARG A 505 -30.02 11.00 6.24
N TRP A 506 -31.22 10.71 6.74
CA TRP A 506 -32.43 10.48 5.93
C TRP A 506 -32.85 11.71 5.14
N SER A 507 -32.84 12.88 5.78
CA SER A 507 -33.15 14.13 5.07
C SER A 507 -32.11 14.48 4.01
N LEU A 508 -30.84 14.09 4.21
CA LEU A 508 -29.77 14.23 3.21
C LEU A 508 -30.04 13.33 1.99
N TYR A 509 -30.29 12.03 2.19
CA TYR A 509 -30.58 11.12 1.07
C TYR A 509 -31.84 11.51 0.32
N ARG A 510 -32.92 11.87 1.03
CA ARG A 510 -34.15 12.37 0.39
C ARG A 510 -33.88 13.62 -0.44
N SER A 511 -33.18 14.60 0.14
CA SER A 511 -32.83 15.83 -0.59
C SER A 511 -31.93 15.57 -1.78
N ALA A 512 -30.99 14.63 -1.67
CA ALA A 512 -30.13 14.20 -2.77
C ALA A 512 -30.94 13.48 -3.87
N LEU A 513 -31.89 12.63 -3.52
CA LEU A 513 -32.76 11.95 -4.47
C LEU A 513 -33.67 12.94 -5.22
N GLU A 514 -34.31 13.87 -4.50
CA GLU A 514 -35.10 14.97 -5.08
C GLU A 514 -34.26 15.87 -5.99
N MET A 515 -33.00 16.11 -5.61
CA MET A 515 -32.02 16.84 -6.41
C MET A 515 -31.75 16.13 -7.74
N LEU A 516 -31.50 14.82 -7.70
CA LEU A 516 -31.14 14.00 -8.87
C LEU A 516 -32.33 13.77 -9.81
N LEU A 517 -33.52 13.56 -9.25
CA LEU A 517 -34.74 13.22 -9.99
C LEU A 517 -35.57 14.43 -10.43
N GLY A 518 -35.56 15.53 -9.67
CA GLY A 518 -36.64 16.53 -9.76
C GLY A 518 -36.47 17.72 -10.71
N HIS A 519 -35.31 17.92 -11.34
CA HIS A 519 -35.04 19.20 -12.03
C HIS A 519 -34.36 19.10 -13.40
N ARG A 520 -34.10 17.89 -13.93
CA ARG A 520 -33.47 17.73 -15.23
C ARG A 520 -34.31 18.22 -16.42
N ASP A 521 -35.65 18.14 -16.32
CA ASP A 521 -36.53 18.40 -17.48
C ASP A 521 -37.12 19.82 -17.54
N ARG A 522 -37.38 20.47 -16.39
CA ARG A 522 -38.02 21.80 -16.38
C ARG A 522 -37.12 22.97 -16.79
N ARG A 523 -35.78 22.86 -16.66
CA ARG A 523 -34.85 23.97 -16.93
C ARG A 523 -34.23 23.97 -18.33
N ARG A 524 -34.21 22.84 -19.05
CA ARG A 524 -33.47 22.74 -20.32
C ARG A 524 -34.20 23.31 -21.55
N ARG A 525 -35.51 23.60 -21.51
CA ARG A 525 -36.31 24.08 -22.68
C ARG A 525 -36.05 23.29 -23.99
N ILE A 526 -35.57 22.06 -23.88
CA ILE A 526 -35.35 21.15 -25.01
C ILE A 526 -36.57 20.23 -24.99
N GLY A 527 -37.35 20.25 -26.08
CA GLY A 527 -38.50 19.36 -26.24
C GLY A 527 -38.08 17.92 -25.98
N ASP A 528 -38.91 17.20 -25.24
CA ASP A 528 -38.67 15.86 -24.76
C ASP A 528 -38.47 14.88 -25.95
N PRO A 529 -37.22 14.49 -26.30
CA PRO A 529 -36.95 13.74 -27.52
C PRO A 529 -37.44 12.29 -27.44
N GLU A 530 -37.65 11.79 -26.22
CA GLU A 530 -38.26 10.50 -25.96
C GLU A 530 -39.78 10.65 -25.75
N GLY A 531 -40.31 11.80 -25.35
CA GLY A 531 -41.74 12.00 -25.10
C GLY A 531 -42.24 11.18 -23.91
N VAL A 532 -41.44 11.15 -22.85
CA VAL A 532 -41.69 10.49 -21.57
C VAL A 532 -41.50 11.55 -20.47
N ASP A 533 -42.58 11.95 -19.82
CA ASP A 533 -42.62 12.92 -18.73
C ASP A 533 -43.00 12.20 -17.42
N LEU A 534 -42.02 12.03 -16.54
CA LEU A 534 -42.17 11.36 -15.24
C LEU A 534 -41.99 12.36 -14.09
N SER A 535 -42.94 12.36 -13.15
CA SER A 535 -42.76 13.05 -11.86
C SER A 535 -41.64 12.42 -11.03
N VAL A 536 -41.20 13.11 -9.99
CA VAL A 536 -40.20 12.59 -9.03
C VAL A 536 -40.73 11.31 -8.37
N GLU A 537 -42.00 11.29 -8.00
CA GLU A 537 -42.66 10.15 -7.39
C GLU A 537 -42.67 8.93 -8.32
N GLU A 538 -43.02 9.10 -9.59
CA GLU A 538 -43.05 7.99 -10.56
C GLU A 538 -41.65 7.49 -10.91
N HIS A 539 -40.68 8.39 -11.04
CA HIS A 539 -39.27 8.02 -11.13
C HIS A 539 -38.83 7.17 -9.93
N THR A 540 -39.21 7.61 -8.74
CA THR A 540 -38.85 6.92 -7.49
C THR A 540 -39.46 5.53 -7.44
N GLN A 541 -40.75 5.37 -7.77
CA GLN A 541 -41.44 4.06 -7.78
C GLN A 541 -40.82 3.06 -8.77
N LEU A 542 -40.47 3.50 -9.99
CA LEU A 542 -39.82 2.61 -10.96
C LEU A 542 -38.44 2.14 -10.47
N LEU A 543 -37.66 3.03 -9.84
CA LEU A 543 -36.35 2.69 -9.28
C LEU A 543 -36.46 1.84 -8.02
N GLN A 544 -37.46 2.08 -7.16
CA GLN A 544 -37.79 1.26 -5.99
C GLN A 544 -38.01 -0.21 -6.39
N ARG A 545 -38.75 -0.45 -7.48
CA ARG A 545 -39.03 -1.81 -7.96
C ARG A 545 -37.77 -2.57 -8.40
N ILE A 546 -36.82 -1.87 -9.01
CA ILE A 546 -35.53 -2.45 -9.39
C ILE A 546 -34.68 -2.68 -8.14
N ALA A 547 -34.62 -1.68 -7.25
CA ALA A 547 -33.80 -1.71 -6.04
C ALA A 547 -34.17 -2.86 -5.09
N VAL A 548 -35.47 -3.04 -4.80
CA VAL A 548 -35.92 -4.13 -3.91
C VAL A 548 -35.60 -5.50 -4.49
N TRP A 549 -35.72 -5.67 -5.80
CA TRP A 549 -35.40 -6.93 -6.46
C TRP A 549 -33.91 -7.24 -6.38
N LEU A 550 -33.05 -6.24 -6.62
CA LEU A 550 -31.60 -6.39 -6.47
C LEU A 550 -31.20 -6.80 -5.04
N VAL A 551 -31.79 -6.16 -4.02
CA VAL A 551 -31.53 -6.51 -2.61
C VAL A 551 -31.96 -7.96 -2.31
N ARG A 552 -33.15 -8.36 -2.77
CA ARG A 552 -33.67 -9.73 -2.59
C ARG A 552 -32.80 -10.81 -3.24
N GLU A 553 -32.27 -10.54 -4.42
CA GLU A 553 -31.39 -11.47 -5.14
C GLU A 553 -29.93 -11.38 -4.71
N GLY A 554 -29.58 -10.48 -3.78
CA GLY A 554 -28.19 -10.22 -3.40
C GLY A 554 -27.34 -9.63 -4.54
N GLN A 555 -27.97 -9.01 -5.53
CA GLN A 555 -27.33 -8.48 -6.73
C GLN A 555 -27.08 -6.96 -6.63
N SER A 556 -26.08 -6.48 -7.37
CA SER A 556 -25.74 -5.05 -7.47
C SER A 556 -25.74 -4.52 -8.92
N GLU A 557 -25.76 -5.43 -9.90
CA GLU A 557 -25.85 -5.16 -11.34
C GLU A 557 -26.95 -6.04 -11.95
N PHE A 558 -27.50 -5.61 -13.09
CA PHE A 558 -28.57 -6.32 -13.78
C PHE A 558 -28.55 -6.08 -15.29
N THR A 559 -29.00 -7.07 -16.06
CA THR A 559 -29.04 -6.99 -17.52
C THR A 559 -30.23 -6.18 -18.02
N ARG A 560 -30.17 -5.77 -19.28
CA ARG A 560 -31.30 -5.13 -19.96
C ARG A 560 -32.56 -5.97 -19.92
N GLU A 561 -32.46 -7.27 -20.11
CA GLU A 561 -33.63 -8.15 -20.04
C GLU A 561 -34.25 -8.16 -18.63
N GLN A 562 -33.43 -8.24 -17.58
CA GLN A 562 -33.87 -8.15 -16.19
C GLN A 562 -34.55 -6.80 -15.90
N ALA A 563 -33.96 -5.70 -16.36
CA ALA A 563 -34.51 -4.36 -16.23
C ALA A 563 -35.92 -4.26 -16.85
N LEU A 564 -36.06 -4.72 -18.10
CA LEU A 564 -37.33 -4.71 -18.82
C LEU A 564 -38.40 -5.55 -18.14
N ARG A 565 -38.03 -6.69 -17.55
CA ARG A 565 -38.96 -7.53 -16.78
C ARG A 565 -39.46 -6.81 -15.53
N GLN A 566 -38.57 -6.18 -14.74
CA GLN A 566 -38.98 -5.47 -13.53
C GLN A 566 -39.80 -4.22 -13.86
N LEU A 567 -39.40 -3.45 -14.87
CA LEU A 567 -40.15 -2.30 -15.34
C LEU A 567 -41.51 -2.70 -15.91
N GLY A 568 -41.60 -3.80 -16.66
CA GLY A 568 -42.88 -4.33 -17.16
C GLY A 568 -43.86 -4.66 -16.03
N ARG A 569 -43.35 -5.21 -14.92
CA ARG A 569 -44.16 -5.46 -13.72
C ARG A 569 -44.60 -4.16 -13.03
N ALA A 570 -43.71 -3.18 -12.92
CA ALA A 570 -44.03 -1.87 -12.31
C ALA A 570 -45.07 -1.10 -13.13
N LEU A 571 -44.88 -1.05 -14.46
CA LEU A 571 -45.73 -0.30 -15.39
C LEU A 571 -47.17 -0.81 -15.45
N ALA A 572 -47.41 -2.08 -15.11
CA ALA A 572 -48.76 -2.63 -15.00
C ALA A 572 -49.64 -1.87 -13.99
N GLY A 573 -49.04 -1.25 -12.97
CA GLY A 573 -49.72 -0.41 -11.97
C GLY A 573 -49.70 1.08 -12.27
N MET A 574 -49.04 1.53 -13.36
CA MET A 574 -48.79 2.95 -13.64
C MET A 574 -49.35 3.36 -15.01
N GLU A 575 -50.68 3.45 -15.13
CA GLU A 575 -51.40 3.67 -16.41
C GLU A 575 -50.89 4.91 -17.18
N ARG A 576 -50.68 6.03 -16.48
CA ARG A 576 -50.16 7.27 -17.06
C ARG A 576 -48.76 7.09 -17.66
N VAL A 577 -47.90 6.30 -17.02
CA VAL A 577 -46.53 6.06 -17.49
C VAL A 577 -46.52 5.00 -18.59
N SER A 578 -47.31 3.94 -18.45
CA SER A 578 -47.44 2.90 -19.46
C SER A 578 -47.99 3.42 -20.79
N ALA A 579 -48.83 4.47 -20.76
CA ALA A 579 -49.34 5.14 -21.97
C ALA A 579 -48.24 5.89 -22.75
N GLN A 580 -47.10 6.21 -22.13
CA GLN A 580 -46.02 6.99 -22.75
C GLN A 580 -45.03 6.10 -23.53
N GLY A 581 -45.07 4.77 -23.34
CA GLY A 581 -44.36 3.82 -24.18
C GLY A 581 -44.01 2.49 -23.49
N PRO A 582 -43.37 1.57 -24.23
CA PRO A 582 -42.98 0.26 -23.71
C PRO A 582 -41.87 0.37 -22.65
N PRO A 583 -41.66 -0.67 -21.81
CA PRO A 583 -40.61 -0.69 -20.78
C PRO A 583 -39.21 -0.32 -21.28
N ALA A 584 -38.89 -0.65 -22.53
CA ALA A 584 -37.62 -0.29 -23.16
C ALA A 584 -37.41 1.22 -23.30
N LYS A 585 -38.48 1.93 -23.65
CA LYS A 585 -38.44 3.39 -23.77
C LYS A 585 -38.29 4.05 -22.40
N ILE A 586 -39.00 3.54 -21.39
CA ILE A 586 -38.91 4.00 -20.01
C ILE A 586 -37.52 3.72 -19.42
N LEU A 587 -36.93 2.55 -19.70
CA LEU A 587 -35.56 2.23 -19.28
C LEU A 587 -34.54 3.20 -19.87
N THR A 588 -34.64 3.50 -21.17
CA THR A 588 -33.80 4.50 -21.83
C THR A 588 -33.96 5.87 -21.17
N HIS A 589 -35.19 6.27 -20.84
CA HIS A 589 -35.44 7.50 -20.10
C HIS A 589 -34.77 7.49 -18.72
N LEU A 590 -34.92 6.42 -17.94
CA LEU A 590 -34.29 6.29 -16.62
C LEU A 590 -32.76 6.35 -16.69
N LEU A 591 -32.14 5.71 -17.68
CA LEU A 591 -30.67 5.75 -17.86
C LEU A 591 -30.18 7.14 -18.26
N ASN A 592 -30.90 7.81 -19.15
CA ASN A 592 -30.54 9.14 -19.65
C ASN A 592 -30.86 10.26 -18.64
N ARG A 593 -31.89 10.07 -17.79
CA ARG A 593 -32.53 11.13 -17.02
C ARG A 593 -32.57 10.91 -15.52
N SER A 594 -32.57 9.70 -14.97
CA SER A 594 -32.62 9.55 -13.49
C SER A 594 -31.32 10.00 -12.81
N GLY A 595 -30.18 9.83 -13.49
CA GLY A 595 -28.86 10.04 -12.87
C GLY A 595 -28.54 9.08 -11.74
N LEU A 596 -29.40 8.08 -11.50
CA LEU A 596 -29.26 7.07 -10.44
C LEU A 596 -28.90 5.71 -11.00
N LEU A 597 -29.22 5.45 -12.27
CA LEU A 597 -28.81 4.26 -13.01
C LEU A 597 -27.75 4.63 -14.04
N GLN A 598 -26.76 3.76 -14.20
CA GLN A 598 -25.75 3.87 -15.24
C GLN A 598 -25.57 2.55 -15.98
N GLU A 599 -25.23 2.65 -17.26
CA GLU A 599 -24.75 1.54 -18.08
C GLU A 599 -23.24 1.40 -17.90
N ARG A 600 -22.80 0.19 -17.53
CA ARG A 600 -21.37 -0.12 -17.31
C ARG A 600 -20.69 -0.60 -18.59
N THR A 601 -21.38 -1.47 -19.32
CA THR A 601 -20.92 -2.16 -20.53
C THR A 601 -22.16 -2.65 -21.29
N ASP A 602 -22.04 -2.96 -22.59
CA ASP A 602 -23.15 -3.39 -23.46
C ASP A 602 -24.22 -4.23 -22.72
N ASP A 603 -25.39 -3.64 -22.50
CA ASP A 603 -26.59 -4.24 -21.88
C ASP A 603 -26.51 -4.62 -20.38
N THR A 604 -25.56 -4.08 -19.60
CA THR A 604 -25.48 -4.25 -18.13
C THR A 604 -25.60 -2.91 -17.38
N TYR A 605 -26.51 -2.86 -16.41
CA TYR A 605 -26.90 -1.67 -15.66
C TYR A 605 -26.69 -1.83 -14.15
N GLN A 606 -26.56 -0.71 -13.44
CA GLN A 606 -26.54 -0.66 -11.97
C GLN A 606 -26.96 0.69 -11.43
N PHE A 607 -27.24 0.72 -10.12
CA PHE A 607 -27.23 1.98 -9.39
C PHE A 607 -25.82 2.57 -9.36
N ILE A 608 -25.71 3.89 -9.46
CA ILE A 608 -24.42 4.58 -9.37
C ILE A 608 -23.79 4.43 -7.98
N HIS A 609 -24.59 4.20 -6.94
CA HIS A 609 -24.08 3.77 -5.64
C HIS A 609 -25.09 2.92 -4.86
N ARG A 610 -24.57 1.90 -4.16
CA ARG A 610 -25.38 0.94 -3.40
C ARG A 610 -26.21 1.58 -2.29
N THR A 611 -25.72 2.61 -1.61
CA THR A 611 -26.53 3.34 -0.61
C THR A 611 -27.86 3.89 -1.14
N PHE A 612 -27.93 4.32 -2.42
CA PHE A 612 -29.20 4.77 -3.01
C PHE A 612 -30.09 3.58 -3.38
N GLN A 613 -29.50 2.46 -3.80
CA GLN A 613 -30.23 1.20 -3.96
C GLN A 613 -30.83 0.76 -2.62
N ASP A 614 -30.03 0.70 -1.55
CA ASP A 614 -30.47 0.29 -0.21
C ASP A 614 -31.57 1.23 0.32
N TYR A 615 -31.44 2.55 0.09
CA TYR A 615 -32.46 3.54 0.45
C TYR A 615 -33.78 3.32 -0.29
N LEU A 616 -33.74 3.12 -1.61
CA LEU A 616 -34.93 2.89 -2.43
C LEU A 616 -35.58 1.53 -2.11
N ALA A 617 -34.78 0.49 -1.91
CA ALA A 617 -35.26 -0.82 -1.49
C ALA A 617 -35.93 -0.76 -0.11
N ALA A 618 -35.32 -0.06 0.84
CA ALA A 618 -35.88 0.17 2.16
C ALA A 618 -37.24 0.88 2.09
N LYS A 619 -37.35 1.90 1.22
CA LYS A 619 -38.61 2.62 1.00
C LYS A 619 -39.70 1.70 0.44
N GLU A 620 -39.41 0.91 -0.60
CA GLU A 620 -40.36 -0.06 -1.18
C GLU A 620 -40.83 -1.09 -0.13
N LEU A 621 -39.90 -1.66 0.64
CA LEU A 621 -40.23 -2.67 1.65
C LEU A 621 -41.16 -2.14 2.75
N VAL A 622 -41.08 -0.84 3.06
CA VAL A 622 -42.00 -0.20 4.00
C VAL A 622 -43.34 0.10 3.34
N GLU A 623 -43.36 0.65 2.12
CA GLU A 623 -44.59 0.99 1.40
C GLU A 623 -45.44 -0.24 1.02
N ASP A 624 -44.81 -1.38 0.69
CA ASP A 624 -45.48 -2.65 0.38
C ASP A 624 -45.78 -3.53 1.65
N ASP A 625 -45.63 -2.98 2.86
CA ASP A 625 -45.86 -3.67 4.15
C ASP A 625 -45.06 -4.98 4.33
N HIS A 626 -43.80 -4.97 3.87
CA HIS A 626 -42.88 -6.11 3.94
C HIS A 626 -41.93 -6.07 5.14
N LEU A 627 -42.36 -5.49 6.27
CA LEU A 627 -41.54 -5.43 7.49
C LEU A 627 -41.13 -6.83 8.00
N ASN A 628 -42.00 -7.83 7.85
CA ASN A 628 -41.67 -9.22 8.26
C ASN A 628 -40.53 -9.83 7.42
N GLU A 629 -40.30 -9.35 6.20
CA GLU A 629 -39.16 -9.76 5.39
C GLU A 629 -37.86 -9.17 5.93
N LEU A 630 -37.85 -7.87 6.24
CA LEU A 630 -36.72 -7.21 6.89
C LEU A 630 -36.31 -7.94 8.19
N LEU A 631 -37.29 -8.36 8.99
CA LEU A 631 -37.04 -9.10 10.24
C LEU A 631 -36.49 -10.51 10.04
N ARG A 632 -36.80 -11.17 8.92
CA ARG A 632 -36.22 -12.49 8.58
C ARG A 632 -34.74 -12.40 8.27
N HIS A 633 -34.31 -11.29 7.66
CA HIS A 633 -32.92 -11.04 7.28
C HIS A 633 -32.16 -10.18 8.31
N ALA A 634 -32.67 -10.01 9.53
CA ALA A 634 -32.05 -9.16 10.56
C ALA A 634 -30.63 -9.61 10.97
N ASP A 635 -30.34 -10.89 10.81
CA ASP A 635 -29.03 -11.50 11.12
C ASP A 635 -28.01 -11.30 9.98
N GLU A 636 -28.46 -10.91 8.79
CA GLU A 636 -27.62 -10.76 7.60
C GLU A 636 -27.06 -9.34 7.48
N GLU A 637 -25.73 -9.21 7.43
CA GLU A 637 -25.04 -7.91 7.35
C GLU A 637 -25.51 -7.07 6.16
N THR A 638 -25.72 -7.70 5.00
CA THR A 638 -26.14 -7.04 3.76
C THR A 638 -27.47 -6.32 3.87
N TRP A 639 -28.32 -6.74 4.83
CA TRP A 639 -29.64 -6.17 5.09
C TRP A 639 -29.65 -5.17 6.24
N GLN A 640 -28.63 -5.14 7.11
CA GLN A 640 -28.64 -4.23 8.28
C GLN A 640 -28.71 -2.76 7.88
N ASP A 641 -28.00 -2.37 6.82
CA ASP A 641 -28.07 -1.00 6.29
C ASP A 641 -29.47 -0.70 5.75
N VAL A 642 -30.09 -1.65 5.03
CA VAL A 642 -31.46 -1.54 4.49
C VAL A 642 -32.47 -1.42 5.63
N ILE A 643 -32.34 -2.20 6.70
CA ILE A 643 -33.20 -2.16 7.89
C ILE A 643 -33.08 -0.80 8.59
N LEU A 644 -31.85 -0.30 8.75
CA LEU A 644 -31.62 1.00 9.35
C LEU A 644 -32.25 2.12 8.51
N LEU A 645 -32.06 2.08 7.18
CA LEU A 645 -32.72 2.99 6.22
C LEU A 645 -34.25 2.89 6.29
N ALA A 646 -34.79 1.68 6.40
CA ALA A 646 -36.23 1.43 6.46
C ALA A 646 -36.85 2.08 7.72
N SER A 647 -36.14 2.09 8.84
CA SER A 647 -36.59 2.79 10.06
C SER A 647 -36.88 4.28 9.84
N GLY A 648 -36.18 4.91 8.89
CA GLY A 648 -36.41 6.30 8.49
C GLY A 648 -37.63 6.51 7.59
N HIS A 649 -38.09 5.46 6.91
CA HIS A 649 -39.29 5.46 6.07
C HIS A 649 -40.55 5.05 6.83
N CYS A 650 -40.40 4.29 7.91
CA CYS A 650 -41.52 3.82 8.72
C CYS A 650 -42.36 4.96 9.30
N GLY A 651 -43.68 4.83 9.19
CA GLY A 651 -44.63 5.57 9.98
C GLY A 651 -44.56 5.19 11.48
N ARG A 652 -45.29 5.93 12.31
CA ARG A 652 -45.29 5.76 13.78
C ARG A 652 -45.59 4.33 14.23
N ARG A 653 -46.53 3.64 13.58
CA ARG A 653 -46.93 2.27 13.93
C ARG A 653 -45.93 1.24 13.42
N GLU A 654 -45.53 1.36 12.16
CA GLU A 654 -44.55 0.49 11.49
C GLU A 654 -43.21 0.47 12.23
N LEU A 655 -42.71 1.63 12.64
CA LEU A 655 -41.44 1.72 13.34
C LEU A 655 -41.48 0.98 14.67
N ALA A 656 -42.60 1.08 15.40
CA ALA A 656 -42.80 0.34 16.64
C ALA A 656 -42.92 -1.17 16.41
N VAL A 657 -43.43 -1.63 15.26
CA VAL A 657 -43.46 -3.05 14.86
C VAL A 657 -42.06 -3.53 14.50
N LEU A 658 -41.33 -2.78 13.67
CA LEU A 658 -39.96 -3.11 13.25
C LEU A 658 -39.03 -3.22 14.46
N VAL A 659 -39.02 -2.22 15.34
CA VAL A 659 -38.15 -2.21 16.54
C VAL A 659 -38.47 -3.38 17.47
N ARG A 660 -39.75 -3.65 17.76
CA ARG A 660 -40.13 -4.81 18.59
C ARG A 660 -39.74 -6.13 17.92
N GLY A 661 -39.99 -6.26 16.62
CA GLY A 661 -39.60 -7.43 15.85
C GLY A 661 -38.10 -7.68 15.85
N LEU A 662 -37.27 -6.63 15.83
CA LEU A 662 -35.82 -6.78 15.95
C LEU A 662 -35.40 -7.24 17.34
N LEU A 663 -36.04 -6.73 18.41
CA LEU A 663 -35.80 -7.23 19.76
C LEU A 663 -36.15 -8.71 19.87
N ASP A 664 -37.32 -9.12 19.37
CA ASP A 664 -37.78 -10.52 19.33
C ASP A 664 -36.86 -11.39 18.47
N ALA A 665 -36.40 -10.87 17.33
CA ALA A 665 -35.45 -11.56 16.45
C ALA A 665 -34.14 -11.88 17.17
N GLY A 666 -33.60 -10.94 17.93
CA GLY A 666 -32.39 -11.15 18.73
C GLY A 666 -32.58 -12.15 19.87
N LEU A 667 -33.80 -12.31 20.40
CA LEU A 667 -34.13 -13.33 21.41
C LEU A 667 -34.12 -14.77 20.87
N ARG A 668 -34.12 -14.97 19.55
CA ARG A 668 -33.95 -16.29 18.93
C ARG A 668 -32.54 -16.84 19.12
N HIS A 669 -31.57 -15.96 19.37
CA HIS A 669 -30.18 -16.31 19.64
C HIS A 669 -29.94 -16.49 21.14
N GLU A 670 -28.96 -17.32 21.47
CA GLU A 670 -28.55 -17.52 22.87
C GLU A 670 -28.13 -16.20 23.53
N ALA A 671 -28.26 -16.13 24.85
CA ALA A 671 -27.77 -14.98 25.60
C ALA A 671 -26.25 -14.83 25.41
N ASP A 672 -25.77 -13.59 25.44
CA ASP A 672 -24.35 -13.25 25.37
C ASP A 672 -23.62 -13.59 24.04
N THR A 673 -24.34 -13.91 22.95
CA THR A 673 -23.72 -14.09 21.62
C THR A 673 -23.50 -12.75 20.89
N VAL A 674 -22.64 -12.76 19.86
CA VAL A 674 -22.34 -11.56 19.06
C VAL A 674 -23.52 -11.23 18.13
N GLU A 675 -24.19 -12.26 17.63
CA GLU A 675 -25.38 -12.19 16.76
C GLU A 675 -26.51 -11.47 17.48
N ARG A 676 -26.86 -11.93 18.69
CA ARG A 676 -27.86 -11.27 19.54
C ARG A 676 -27.53 -9.81 19.80
N THR A 677 -26.27 -9.55 20.17
CA THR A 677 -25.79 -8.18 20.44
C THR A 677 -25.98 -7.30 19.21
N THR A 678 -25.68 -7.82 18.03
CA THR A 678 -25.76 -7.09 16.76
C THR A 678 -27.19 -6.73 16.38
N VAL A 679 -28.13 -7.67 16.51
CA VAL A 679 -29.55 -7.39 16.22
C VAL A 679 -30.15 -6.42 17.24
N HIS A 680 -29.82 -6.56 18.53
CA HIS A 680 -30.31 -5.65 19.57
C HIS A 680 -29.70 -4.25 19.44
N VAL A 681 -28.43 -4.13 19.04
CA VAL A 681 -27.81 -2.85 18.67
C VAL A 681 -28.51 -2.24 17.46
N LEU A 682 -28.85 -3.04 16.44
CA LEU A 682 -29.60 -2.55 15.27
C LEU A 682 -30.97 -1.98 15.69
N ALA A 683 -31.70 -2.65 16.59
CA ALA A 683 -32.95 -2.15 17.15
C ALA A 683 -32.75 -0.81 17.89
N ALA A 684 -31.68 -0.69 18.67
CA ALA A 684 -31.33 0.54 19.37
C ALA A 684 -30.96 1.69 18.43
N LEU A 685 -30.23 1.41 17.33
CA LEU A 685 -29.94 2.40 16.28
C LEU A 685 -31.22 2.90 15.59
N CYS A 686 -32.14 1.99 15.24
CA CYS A 686 -33.44 2.36 14.69
C CYS A 686 -34.23 3.26 15.66
N ALA A 687 -34.21 2.95 16.95
CA ALA A 687 -34.87 3.77 17.98
C ALA A 687 -34.18 5.13 18.22
N GLN A 688 -32.84 5.20 18.11
CA GLN A 688 -32.07 6.44 18.27
C GLN A 688 -32.37 7.46 17.17
N HIS A 689 -32.62 6.99 15.95
CA HIS A 689 -32.95 7.83 14.80
C HIS A 689 -34.46 8.06 14.61
N ALA A 690 -35.30 7.51 15.50
CA ALA A 690 -36.74 7.66 15.46
C ALA A 690 -37.18 9.08 15.83
N THR A 691 -37.89 9.77 14.93
CA THR A 691 -38.55 11.05 15.25
C THR A 691 -39.59 10.88 16.36
N TRP A 692 -40.26 9.73 16.40
CA TRP A 692 -41.27 9.41 17.39
C TRP A 692 -41.34 7.90 17.64
N LEU A 693 -41.41 7.49 18.91
CA LEU A 693 -41.56 6.09 19.32
C LEU A 693 -42.33 6.06 20.65
N ASP A 694 -43.25 5.11 20.79
CA ASP A 694 -44.05 4.91 22.00
C ASP A 694 -43.16 4.62 23.22
N HIS A 695 -43.53 5.18 24.38
CA HIS A 695 -42.77 5.01 25.63
C HIS A 695 -42.50 3.53 25.98
N PRO A 696 -43.48 2.60 25.92
CA PRO A 696 -43.21 1.18 26.20
C PRO A 696 -42.17 0.55 25.28
N VAL A 697 -42.13 0.94 24.00
CA VAL A 697 -41.15 0.40 23.04
C VAL A 697 -39.78 1.00 23.30
N ARG A 698 -39.70 2.30 23.61
CA ARG A 698 -38.44 2.95 23.98
C ARG A 698 -37.84 2.34 25.25
N GLU A 699 -38.67 2.05 26.27
CA GLU A 699 -38.21 1.35 27.47
C GLU A 699 -37.76 -0.08 27.17
N ALA A 700 -38.51 -0.85 26.36
CA ALA A 700 -38.08 -2.19 25.96
C ALA A 700 -36.71 -2.19 25.24
N VAL A 701 -36.48 -1.23 24.34
CA VAL A 701 -35.17 -1.05 23.70
C VAL A 701 -34.11 -0.69 24.73
N ARG A 702 -34.41 0.22 25.66
CA ARG A 702 -33.49 0.65 26.71
C ARG A 702 -33.11 -0.51 27.63
N GLU A 703 -34.07 -1.31 28.06
CA GLU A 703 -33.87 -2.51 28.89
C GLU A 703 -33.04 -3.56 28.14
N SER A 704 -33.41 -3.86 26.88
CA SER A 704 -32.67 -4.81 26.06
C SER A 704 -31.24 -4.35 25.79
N THR A 705 -31.03 -3.06 25.52
CA THR A 705 -29.71 -2.48 25.32
C THR A 705 -28.89 -2.55 26.61
N ALA A 706 -29.48 -2.18 27.75
CA ALA A 706 -28.83 -2.26 29.06
C ALA A 706 -28.39 -3.70 29.41
N ALA A 707 -29.18 -4.71 29.03
CA ALA A 707 -28.86 -6.12 29.25
C ALA A 707 -27.63 -6.61 28.46
N LEU A 708 -27.17 -5.86 27.44
CA LEU A 708 -25.94 -6.17 26.69
C LEU A 708 -24.68 -5.72 27.43
N PHE A 709 -24.81 -4.96 28.53
CA PHE A 709 -23.69 -4.44 29.29
C PHE A 709 -23.50 -5.22 30.61
N PRO A 710 -22.25 -5.46 31.03
CA PRO A 710 -21.01 -5.15 30.33
C PRO A 710 -20.67 -6.17 29.22
N PRO A 711 -19.97 -5.74 28.14
CA PRO A 711 -19.55 -6.65 27.07
C PRO A 711 -18.62 -7.75 27.58
N ARG A 712 -18.79 -8.95 27.02
CA ARG A 712 -18.03 -10.16 27.39
C ARG A 712 -16.96 -10.54 26.38
N THR A 713 -17.09 -10.11 25.13
CA THR A 713 -16.15 -10.43 24.06
C THR A 713 -15.76 -9.19 23.25
N GLY A 714 -14.61 -9.26 22.56
CA GLY A 714 -14.20 -8.20 21.64
C GLY A 714 -15.16 -7.98 20.46
N GLY A 715 -15.83 -9.04 19.99
CA GLY A 715 -16.86 -8.93 18.94
C GLY A 715 -18.07 -8.11 19.39
N GLN A 716 -18.50 -8.28 20.65
CA GLN A 716 -19.56 -7.46 21.24
C GLN A 716 -19.15 -5.99 21.38
N VAL A 717 -17.88 -5.72 21.73
CA VAL A 717 -17.37 -4.34 21.80
C VAL A 717 -17.48 -3.64 20.45
N ALA A 718 -17.10 -4.32 19.36
CA ALA A 718 -17.21 -3.77 18.01
C ALA A 718 -18.67 -3.45 17.64
N SER A 719 -19.60 -4.35 17.98
CA SER A 719 -21.03 -4.15 17.73
C SER A 719 -21.62 -3.00 18.56
N LEU A 720 -21.39 -2.98 19.88
CA LEU A 720 -21.86 -1.92 20.78
C LEU A 720 -21.29 -0.54 20.46
N ALA A 721 -20.04 -0.47 19.97
CA ALA A 721 -19.42 0.79 19.58
C ALA A 721 -20.19 1.50 18.45
N ARG A 722 -20.99 0.79 17.65
CA ARG A 722 -21.86 1.37 16.61
C ARG A 722 -22.89 2.35 17.17
N LEU A 723 -23.30 2.19 18.43
CA LEU A 723 -24.19 3.13 19.13
C LEU A 723 -23.52 4.47 19.45
N GLY A 724 -22.20 4.55 19.32
CA GLY A 724 -21.42 5.76 19.61
C GLY A 724 -21.62 6.23 21.07
N PRO A 725 -21.74 7.55 21.30
CA PRO A 725 -21.91 8.10 22.66
C PRO A 725 -23.14 7.58 23.42
N ALA A 726 -24.18 7.08 22.73
CA ALA A 726 -25.38 6.56 23.39
C ALA A 726 -25.08 5.29 24.23
N ALA A 727 -24.10 4.49 23.83
CA ALA A 727 -23.65 3.33 24.60
C ALA A 727 -23.10 3.71 25.99
N LEU A 728 -22.55 4.92 26.14
CA LEU A 728 -21.93 5.36 27.40
C LEU A 728 -22.92 5.45 28.56
N ALA A 729 -24.22 5.67 28.26
CA ALA A 729 -25.28 5.74 29.27
C ALA A 729 -25.63 4.39 29.90
N PHE A 730 -25.18 3.28 29.31
CA PHE A 730 -25.44 1.91 29.76
C PHE A 730 -24.22 1.27 30.43
N LEU A 731 -23.10 1.99 30.53
CA LEU A 731 -21.92 1.49 31.21
C LEU A 731 -22.24 1.23 32.69
N PRO A 732 -21.79 0.10 33.25
CA PRO A 732 -21.98 -0.14 34.68
C PRO A 732 -21.17 0.87 35.49
N ASP A 733 -21.63 1.12 36.72
CA ASP A 733 -20.84 1.88 37.70
C ASP A 733 -19.55 1.10 37.98
N PRO A 734 -18.37 1.69 37.74
CA PRO A 734 -17.10 0.98 37.90
C PRO A 734 -16.86 0.50 39.33
N ARG A 735 -17.51 1.12 40.34
CA ARG A 735 -17.41 0.69 41.75
C ARG A 735 -18.18 -0.60 42.05
N GLN A 736 -19.09 -1.00 41.17
CA GLN A 736 -19.94 -2.17 41.33
C GLN A 736 -19.39 -3.40 40.59
N VAL A 737 -18.32 -3.23 39.79
CA VAL A 737 -17.68 -4.31 39.04
C VAL A 737 -16.48 -4.84 39.84
N PRO A 738 -16.42 -6.14 40.19
CA PRO A 738 -15.30 -6.72 40.95
C PRO A 738 -13.95 -6.55 40.23
N GLU A 739 -12.87 -6.22 40.97
CA GLU A 739 -11.53 -5.94 40.42
C GLU A 739 -10.94 -7.04 39.51
N GLU A 740 -11.35 -8.30 39.68
CA GLU A 740 -10.84 -9.44 38.90
C GLU A 740 -11.73 -9.80 37.69
N ASP A 741 -12.77 -9.01 37.41
CA ASP A 741 -13.71 -9.32 36.34
C ASP A 741 -13.11 -9.01 34.94
N PRO A 742 -12.96 -10.01 34.05
CA PRO A 742 -12.39 -9.80 32.72
C PRO A 742 -13.22 -8.82 31.86
N ARG A 743 -14.49 -8.58 32.21
CA ARG A 743 -15.38 -7.64 31.50
C ARG A 743 -14.91 -6.18 31.64
N GLN A 744 -14.11 -5.85 32.65
CA GLN A 744 -13.56 -4.50 32.83
C GLN A 744 -12.68 -4.05 31.65
N GLN A 745 -11.87 -4.96 31.12
CA GLN A 745 -11.02 -4.69 29.96
C GLN A 745 -11.87 -4.41 28.71
N HIS A 746 -12.98 -5.15 28.53
CA HIS A 746 -13.90 -4.91 27.42
C HIS A 746 -14.65 -3.58 27.55
N VAL A 747 -15.00 -3.15 28.76
CA VAL A 747 -15.59 -1.82 28.99
C VAL A 747 -14.59 -0.71 28.70
N GLY A 748 -13.35 -0.82 29.20
CA GLY A 748 -12.27 0.12 28.87
C GLY A 748 -12.04 0.21 27.36
N GLN A 749 -12.00 -0.94 26.69
CA GLN A 749 -11.90 -1.02 25.23
C GLN A 749 -13.09 -0.37 24.52
N LEU A 750 -14.32 -0.53 25.02
CA LEU A 750 -15.51 0.10 24.45
C LEU A 750 -15.47 1.63 24.57
N ILE A 751 -15.11 2.17 25.74
CA ILE A 751 -14.96 3.62 25.97
C ILE A 751 -13.92 4.19 24.99
N VAL A 752 -12.78 3.52 24.86
CA VAL A 752 -11.71 3.85 23.92
C VAL A 752 -12.14 3.72 22.46
N THR A 753 -13.05 2.78 22.15
CA THR A 753 -13.56 2.57 20.79
C THR A 753 -14.55 3.64 20.39
N ILE A 754 -15.41 4.09 21.31
CA ILE A 754 -16.33 5.23 21.10
C ILE A 754 -15.53 6.54 20.98
N GLY A 755 -14.61 6.79 21.90
CA GLY A 755 -13.74 7.98 21.86
C GLY A 755 -14.48 9.32 21.96
N GLY A 756 -13.78 10.41 21.66
CA GLY A 756 -14.36 11.75 21.63
C GLY A 756 -14.65 12.38 22.99
N ALA A 757 -15.16 13.62 22.97
CA ALA A 757 -15.44 14.40 24.18
C ALA A 757 -16.46 13.76 25.14
N PRO A 758 -17.57 13.15 24.67
CA PRO A 758 -18.56 12.53 25.56
C PRO A 758 -18.01 11.36 26.38
N ALA A 759 -16.99 10.66 25.89
CA ALA A 759 -16.40 9.51 26.57
C ALA A 759 -15.39 9.90 27.67
N VAL A 760 -14.93 11.16 27.72
CA VAL A 760 -13.91 11.62 28.69
C VAL A 760 -14.36 11.45 30.16
N PRO A 761 -15.57 11.84 30.58
CA PRO A 761 -16.00 11.66 31.97
C PRO A 761 -16.06 10.18 32.37
N HIS A 762 -16.53 9.32 31.46
CA HIS A 762 -16.58 7.88 31.72
C HIS A 762 -15.18 7.26 31.80
N ALA A 763 -14.26 7.65 30.91
CA ALA A 763 -12.87 7.23 30.99
C ALA A 763 -12.22 7.65 32.32
N ARG A 764 -12.49 8.88 32.79
CA ARG A 764 -12.04 9.36 34.10
C ARG A 764 -12.58 8.52 35.24
N ASP A 765 -13.89 8.29 35.27
CA ASP A 765 -14.52 7.56 36.38
C ASP A 765 -14.02 6.11 36.44
N TRP A 766 -13.78 5.49 35.28
CA TRP A 766 -13.21 4.15 35.17
C TRP A 766 -11.72 4.07 35.55
N ILE A 767 -10.88 5.03 35.15
CA ILE A 767 -9.47 5.02 35.59
C ILE A 767 -9.31 5.28 37.09
N LEU A 768 -10.16 6.15 37.67
CA LEU A 768 -10.14 6.42 39.11
C LEU A 768 -10.56 5.21 39.94
N ALA A 769 -11.48 4.40 39.43
CA ALA A 769 -11.91 3.17 40.09
C ALA A 769 -10.94 1.99 39.83
N LEU A 770 -10.37 1.89 38.63
CA LEU A 770 -9.57 0.76 38.17
C LEU A 770 -8.28 1.23 37.50
N PRO A 771 -7.21 1.51 38.29
CA PRO A 771 -5.92 1.95 37.76
C PRO A 771 -5.28 0.97 36.77
N GLY A 772 -5.65 -0.31 36.80
CA GLY A 772 -5.17 -1.34 35.85
C GLY A 772 -5.50 -1.06 34.38
N LEU A 773 -6.45 -0.16 34.09
CA LEU A 773 -6.79 0.27 32.73
C LEU A 773 -5.87 1.37 32.17
N SER A 774 -4.86 1.83 32.94
CA SER A 774 -3.92 2.89 32.53
C SER A 774 -3.35 2.68 31.14
N HIS A 775 -2.93 1.46 30.81
CA HIS A 775 -2.36 1.14 29.51
C HIS A 775 -3.38 1.27 28.36
N CYS A 776 -4.62 0.82 28.58
CA CYS A 776 -5.70 0.91 27.59
C CYS A 776 -6.00 2.38 27.25
N PHE A 777 -6.18 3.21 28.27
CA PHE A 777 -6.53 4.63 28.10
C PHE A 777 -5.36 5.48 27.57
N ALA A 778 -4.12 5.19 27.99
CA ALA A 778 -2.94 5.90 27.52
C ALA A 778 -2.63 5.62 26.05
N ASN A 779 -2.77 4.38 25.58
CA ASN A 779 -2.49 4.02 24.19
C ASN A 779 -3.48 4.62 23.19
N ALA A 780 -4.68 4.98 23.63
CA ALA A 780 -5.76 5.44 22.77
C ALA A 780 -6.01 6.95 22.82
N TRP A 781 -5.13 7.71 23.47
CA TRP A 781 -5.40 9.12 23.75
C TRP A 781 -5.59 10.00 22.50
N GLU A 782 -5.05 9.58 21.34
CA GLU A 782 -5.22 10.27 20.06
C GLU A 782 -6.68 10.31 19.57
N ARG A 783 -7.56 9.47 20.15
CA ARG A 783 -9.00 9.43 19.86
C ARG A 783 -9.82 10.44 20.66
N PHE A 784 -9.19 11.19 21.56
CA PHE A 784 -9.88 12.07 22.49
C PHE A 784 -9.43 13.53 22.34
N PRO A 785 -10.23 14.50 22.83
CA PRO A 785 -9.80 15.89 22.91
C PRO A 785 -8.55 16.03 23.79
N PRO A 786 -7.41 16.53 23.26
CA PRO A 786 -6.11 16.44 23.92
C PRO A 786 -6.06 17.05 25.32
N GLU A 787 -6.52 18.30 25.45
CA GLU A 787 -6.45 19.06 26.72
C GLU A 787 -7.32 18.45 27.81
N GLY A 788 -8.58 18.18 27.49
CA GLY A 788 -9.54 17.63 28.45
C GLY A 788 -9.16 16.22 28.89
N TYR A 789 -8.71 15.37 27.96
CA TYR A 789 -8.35 14.00 28.26
C TYR A 789 -7.02 13.89 29.02
N ALA A 790 -6.03 14.71 28.70
CA ALA A 790 -4.78 14.76 29.45
C ALA A 790 -5.02 15.13 30.92
N ALA A 791 -5.75 16.23 31.15
CA ALA A 791 -6.00 16.75 32.49
C ALA A 791 -6.93 15.86 33.33
N GLN A 792 -7.93 15.23 32.71
CA GLN A 792 -8.98 14.50 33.43
C GLN A 792 -8.80 12.99 33.48
N VAL A 793 -8.03 12.39 32.58
CA VAL A 793 -7.90 10.92 32.48
C VAL A 793 -6.45 10.50 32.62
N LEU A 794 -5.57 11.00 31.76
CA LEU A 794 -4.16 10.59 31.75
C LEU A 794 -3.42 11.04 33.02
N ALA A 795 -3.81 12.16 33.64
CA ALA A 795 -3.26 12.61 34.92
C ALA A 795 -3.48 11.59 36.07
N HIS A 796 -4.44 10.68 35.94
CA HIS A 796 -4.73 9.62 36.90
C HIS A 796 -4.17 8.25 36.47
N CYS A 797 -3.57 8.13 35.28
CA CYS A 797 -2.97 6.89 34.80
C CYS A 797 -1.57 6.68 35.40
N ASP A 798 -1.19 5.42 35.63
CA ASP A 798 0.22 5.06 35.82
C ASP A 798 0.92 5.04 34.46
N LEU A 799 1.67 6.11 34.21
CA LEU A 799 2.41 6.33 32.97
C LEU A 799 3.88 5.88 33.08
N ALA A 800 4.32 5.31 34.20
CA ALA A 800 5.73 4.97 34.42
C ALA A 800 6.24 3.93 33.41
N SER A 801 5.40 2.96 33.03
CA SER A 801 5.73 1.91 32.07
C SER A 801 5.21 2.15 30.65
N THR A 802 4.29 3.11 30.46
CA THR A 802 3.60 3.33 29.17
C THR A 802 4.28 4.39 28.32
N VAL A 803 4.43 4.12 27.02
CA VAL A 803 5.00 5.08 26.07
C VAL A 803 3.85 5.90 25.47
N LEU A 804 3.73 7.17 25.88
CA LEU A 804 2.75 8.06 25.27
C LEU A 804 3.22 8.51 23.90
N THR A 805 2.35 8.37 22.91
CA THR A 805 2.62 8.83 21.55
C THR A 805 2.10 10.24 21.36
N VAL A 806 2.83 11.10 20.65
CA VAL A 806 2.35 12.43 20.24
C VAL A 806 2.48 12.56 18.73
N SER A 807 1.35 12.74 18.03
CA SER A 807 1.27 12.84 16.57
C SER A 807 0.65 14.14 16.04
N ASP A 808 0.24 15.08 16.90
CA ASP A 808 -0.13 16.46 16.50
C ASP A 808 0.34 17.52 17.53
N ARG A 809 0.32 18.80 17.14
CA ARG A 809 0.72 19.93 18.01
C ARG A 809 -0.22 20.18 19.20
N LYS A 810 -1.50 19.79 19.11
CA LYS A 810 -2.46 19.98 20.21
C LYS A 810 -2.17 19.00 21.34
N HIS A 811 -1.90 17.75 20.98
CA HIS A 811 -1.40 16.71 21.86
C HIS A 811 -0.05 17.10 22.49
N LEU A 812 0.88 17.68 21.73
CA LEU A 812 2.14 18.16 22.29
C LEU A 812 1.93 19.21 23.40
N ARG A 813 1.03 20.18 23.18
CA ARG A 813 0.69 21.21 24.18
C ARG A 813 0.02 20.65 25.43
N ALA A 814 -0.78 19.58 25.27
CA ALA A 814 -1.50 18.94 26.37
C ALA A 814 -0.56 18.21 27.35
N LEU A 815 0.71 17.93 26.98
CA LEU A 815 1.71 17.30 27.86
C LEU A 815 1.96 18.10 29.15
N ARG A 816 1.70 19.42 29.16
CA ARG A 816 1.83 20.26 30.37
C ARG A 816 0.98 19.77 31.56
N HIS A 817 -0.08 19.01 31.29
CA HIS A 817 -0.93 18.41 32.32
C HIS A 817 -0.37 17.09 32.88
N LEU A 818 0.70 16.57 32.28
CA LEU A 818 1.26 15.25 32.56
C LEU A 818 2.73 15.32 33.00
N PRO A 819 3.03 15.88 34.19
CA PRO A 819 4.41 16.07 34.65
C PRO A 819 5.15 14.75 34.91
N ASN A 820 4.43 13.64 35.10
CA ASN A 820 4.99 12.33 35.49
C ASN A 820 5.26 11.40 34.29
N VAL A 821 5.19 11.89 33.05
CA VAL A 821 5.49 11.08 31.87
C VAL A 821 6.98 10.72 31.85
N SER A 822 7.28 9.42 31.93
CA SER A 822 8.65 8.91 31.85
C SER A 822 9.06 8.52 30.44
N ALA A 823 8.10 8.21 29.55
CA ALA A 823 8.36 7.70 28.22
C ALA A 823 7.47 8.35 27.14
N LEU A 824 8.11 8.96 26.14
CA LEU A 824 7.43 9.71 25.09
C LEU A 824 7.89 9.27 23.69
N SER A 825 6.94 9.12 22.77
CA SER A 825 7.19 8.88 21.35
C SER A 825 6.65 10.04 20.51
N LEU A 826 7.54 10.87 19.99
CA LEU A 826 7.20 11.99 19.09
C LEU A 826 7.19 11.50 17.64
N ARG A 827 6.06 11.70 16.95
CA ARG A 827 5.84 11.36 15.52
C ARG A 827 5.46 12.61 14.72
N LEU A 828 6.22 13.67 14.92
CA LEU A 828 5.88 15.01 14.51
C LEU A 828 7.08 15.71 13.87
N ASP A 829 6.84 16.36 12.73
CA ASP A 829 7.89 17.11 12.06
C ASP A 829 8.00 18.55 12.60
N LEU A 830 8.72 18.72 13.71
CA LEU A 830 8.87 20.00 14.41
C LEU A 830 10.35 20.43 14.49
N PRO A 831 10.61 21.76 14.53
CA PRO A 831 11.94 22.28 14.82
C PRO A 831 12.35 21.99 16.28
N ASP A 832 13.65 22.00 16.52
CA ASP A 832 14.29 21.77 17.81
C ASP A 832 13.74 22.67 18.95
N ALA A 833 13.51 23.95 18.67
CA ALA A 833 13.01 24.91 19.65
C ALA A 833 11.60 24.57 20.17
N GLU A 834 10.70 24.10 19.30
CA GLU A 834 9.32 23.76 19.68
C GLU A 834 9.27 22.48 20.50
N ILE A 835 10.12 21.50 20.15
CA ILE A 835 10.28 20.28 20.97
C ILE A 835 10.88 20.64 22.33
N GLY A 836 11.93 21.45 22.36
CA GLY A 836 12.57 21.89 23.60
C GLY A 836 11.60 22.58 24.56
N ALA A 837 10.81 23.54 24.05
CA ALA A 837 9.80 24.23 24.86
C ALA A 837 8.72 23.28 25.39
N ALA A 838 8.32 22.26 24.62
CA ALA A 838 7.31 21.29 25.05
C ALA A 838 7.82 20.29 26.09
N LEU A 839 9.12 19.97 26.07
CA LEU A 839 9.75 19.04 27.01
C LEU A 839 10.35 19.74 28.24
N GLU A 840 10.36 21.07 28.26
CA GLU A 840 10.86 21.85 29.39
C GLU A 840 10.13 21.50 30.69
N GLY A 841 10.89 21.12 31.73
CA GLY A 841 10.33 20.71 33.03
C GLY A 841 9.84 19.26 33.11
N THR A 842 9.87 18.48 32.02
CA THR A 842 9.51 17.05 32.04
C THR A 842 10.70 16.15 32.40
N ARG A 843 10.50 15.19 33.33
CA ARG A 843 11.54 14.21 33.73
C ARG A 843 11.46 12.95 32.87
N LEU A 844 11.87 13.05 31.61
CA LEU A 844 11.84 11.92 30.67
C LEU A 844 12.99 10.94 30.92
N GLU A 845 12.64 9.65 30.99
CA GLU A 845 13.59 8.54 31.04
C GLU A 845 13.79 7.88 29.67
N ARG A 846 12.77 7.89 28.82
CA ARG A 846 12.77 7.27 27.49
C ARG A 846 12.18 8.21 26.45
N LEU A 847 12.90 8.46 25.36
CA LEU A 847 12.43 9.28 24.25
C LEU A 847 12.58 8.53 22.93
N PHE A 848 11.51 8.50 22.15
CA PHE A 848 11.48 7.94 20.79
C PHE A 848 11.17 9.08 19.82
N LEU A 849 12.09 9.39 18.93
CA LEU A 849 11.95 10.36 17.85
C LEU A 849 11.77 9.58 16.54
N ARG A 850 10.63 9.77 15.86
CA ARG A 850 10.33 9.09 14.60
C ARG A 850 9.81 10.08 13.56
N LYS A 851 10.30 9.97 12.32
CA LYS A 851 9.86 10.78 11.17
C LYS A 851 10.02 12.30 11.37
N THR A 852 11.15 12.75 11.92
CA THR A 852 11.41 14.19 12.12
C THR A 852 12.37 14.71 11.04
N THR A 853 11.84 15.20 9.92
CA THR A 853 12.61 15.69 8.76
C THR A 853 13.12 17.12 8.91
N ARG A 854 12.56 17.92 9.81
CA ARG A 854 12.95 19.30 10.14
C ARG A 854 13.87 19.39 11.36
N LEU A 855 14.06 18.29 12.08
CA LEU A 855 14.94 18.26 13.24
C LEU A 855 16.40 18.19 12.77
N THR A 856 17.12 19.31 12.87
CA THR A 856 18.51 19.43 12.40
C THR A 856 19.55 19.19 13.50
N GLY A 857 19.17 19.37 14.78
CA GLY A 857 20.05 19.23 15.93
C GLY A 857 19.34 18.69 17.17
N LEU A 858 20.13 18.33 18.19
CA LEU A 858 19.68 17.66 19.42
C LEU A 858 19.90 18.50 20.70
N ALA A 859 20.15 19.81 20.57
CA ALA A 859 20.50 20.68 21.70
C ALA A 859 19.43 20.73 22.79
N PHE A 860 18.16 20.59 22.43
CA PHE A 860 17.02 20.54 23.36
C PHE A 860 17.09 19.38 24.37
N LEU A 861 17.83 18.30 24.06
CA LEU A 861 17.99 17.16 24.97
C LEU A 861 18.76 17.51 26.24
N SER A 862 19.49 18.63 26.25
CA SER A 862 20.18 19.14 27.45
C SER A 862 19.24 19.30 28.65
N ALA A 863 17.97 19.65 28.43
CA ALA A 863 16.95 19.75 29.47
C ALA A 863 16.67 18.40 30.18
N ALA A 864 16.89 17.28 29.50
CA ALA A 864 16.69 15.92 30.01
C ALA A 864 18.01 15.19 30.34
N ALA A 865 19.14 15.90 30.36
CA ALA A 865 20.48 15.29 30.49
C ALA A 865 20.68 14.39 31.73
N ASN A 866 19.96 14.71 32.81
CA ASN A 866 20.07 14.01 34.10
C ASN A 866 18.99 12.94 34.34
N SER A 867 18.06 12.74 33.41
CA SER A 867 16.98 11.75 33.52
C SER A 867 16.96 10.74 32.37
N LEU A 868 17.33 11.15 31.15
CA LEU A 868 17.19 10.33 29.96
C LEU A 868 18.13 9.12 29.98
N SER A 869 17.54 7.93 30.01
CA SER A 869 18.24 6.64 30.09
C SER A 869 18.23 5.87 28.76
N ALA A 870 17.21 6.09 27.93
CA ALA A 870 17.10 5.50 26.60
C ALA A 870 16.63 6.54 25.56
N LEU A 871 17.32 6.56 24.42
CA LEU A 871 16.98 7.40 23.28
C LEU A 871 16.90 6.54 22.02
N THR A 872 15.81 6.70 21.28
CA THR A 872 15.62 6.09 19.96
C THR A 872 15.39 7.18 18.92
N ILE A 873 16.15 7.16 17.84
CA ILE A 873 16.03 8.08 16.72
C ILE A 873 15.89 7.25 15.44
N CYS A 874 14.73 7.33 14.79
CA CYS A 874 14.42 6.62 13.55
C CYS A 874 13.90 7.60 12.48
N LEU A 875 14.16 7.33 11.20
CA LEU A 875 13.60 8.09 10.07
C LEU A 875 13.80 9.62 10.18
N SER A 876 15.00 10.06 10.59
CA SER A 876 15.30 11.47 10.87
C SER A 876 16.56 11.95 10.13
N PRO A 877 16.54 12.05 8.79
CA PRO A 877 17.74 12.21 7.96
C PRO A 877 18.39 13.60 8.06
N ALA A 878 17.73 14.57 8.68
CA ALA A 878 18.22 15.95 8.80
C ALA A 878 19.15 16.16 10.01
N ILE A 879 19.19 15.24 10.97
CA ILE A 879 20.06 15.33 12.13
C ILE A 879 21.49 15.07 11.68
N ARG A 880 22.34 16.11 11.76
CA ARG A 880 23.77 16.03 11.42
C ARG A 880 24.70 16.22 12.61
N ASP A 881 24.19 16.78 13.70
CA ASP A 881 24.96 17.06 14.90
C ASP A 881 24.51 16.17 16.07
N LEU A 882 25.38 15.22 16.45
CA LEU A 882 25.20 14.33 17.60
C LEU A 882 25.98 14.79 18.84
N THR A 883 26.72 15.90 18.76
CA THR A 883 27.51 16.45 19.87
C THR A 883 26.70 16.64 21.17
N PRO A 884 25.43 17.09 21.12
CA PRO A 884 24.61 17.22 22.33
C PRO A 884 24.40 15.91 23.12
N LEU A 885 24.58 14.74 22.50
CA LEU A 885 24.44 13.45 23.19
C LEU A 885 25.52 13.20 24.24
N ALA A 886 26.71 13.80 24.09
CA ALA A 886 27.81 13.66 25.06
C ALA A 886 27.45 14.24 26.44
N GLY A 887 26.53 15.22 26.48
CA GLY A 887 26.01 15.80 27.72
C GLY A 887 25.03 14.92 28.49
N LEU A 888 24.61 13.77 27.95
CA LEU A 888 23.58 12.90 28.55
C LEU A 888 24.20 11.89 29.52
N HIS A 889 24.32 12.27 30.79
CA HIS A 889 25.06 11.50 31.80
C HIS A 889 24.42 10.17 32.21
N LYS A 890 23.12 9.98 31.98
CA LYS A 890 22.39 8.73 32.28
C LYS A 890 22.05 7.88 31.07
N LEU A 891 22.41 8.31 29.85
CA LEU A 891 22.03 7.61 28.63
C LEU A 891 22.76 6.26 28.53
N GLY A 892 22.04 5.19 28.85
CA GLY A 892 22.56 3.82 28.83
C GLY A 892 22.25 3.04 27.57
N LEU A 893 21.18 3.41 26.86
CA LEU A 893 20.71 2.78 25.63
C LEU A 893 20.48 3.82 24.52
N LEU A 894 21.17 3.67 23.40
CA LEU A 894 20.94 4.46 22.19
C LEU A 894 20.59 3.55 21.02
N LEU A 895 19.46 3.84 20.36
CA LEU A 895 19.09 3.26 19.07
C LEU A 895 19.05 4.37 18.03
N LEU A 896 19.87 4.25 16.99
CA LEU A 896 20.00 5.24 15.93
C LEU A 896 19.86 4.55 14.56
N GLU A 897 18.90 5.01 13.77
CA GLU A 897 18.77 4.67 12.35
C GLU A 897 19.50 5.75 11.53
N ALA A 898 20.55 5.36 10.82
CA ALA A 898 21.55 6.26 10.27
C ALA A 898 21.81 5.99 8.78
N GLU A 899 20.75 5.92 7.98
CA GLU A 899 20.79 5.61 6.54
C GLU A 899 21.57 6.65 5.72
N ARG A 900 21.54 7.93 6.13
CA ARG A 900 22.19 9.05 5.43
C ARG A 900 23.27 9.75 6.26
N THR A 901 23.64 9.19 7.40
CA THR A 901 24.62 9.79 8.33
C THR A 901 26.03 9.45 7.87
N ARG A 902 26.94 10.44 7.80
CA ARG A 902 28.33 10.17 7.44
C ARG A 902 29.07 9.57 8.64
N PRO A 903 30.11 8.73 8.43
CA PRO A 903 30.91 8.19 9.53
C PRO A 903 31.44 9.25 10.50
N ALA A 904 31.86 10.41 9.97
CA ALA A 904 32.37 11.52 10.77
C ALA A 904 31.33 12.08 11.75
N ASP A 905 30.04 12.05 11.39
CA ASP A 905 28.95 12.57 12.23
C ASP A 905 28.66 11.64 13.43
N LEU A 906 29.17 10.40 13.41
CA LEU A 906 29.06 9.43 14.50
C LEU A 906 30.16 9.57 15.56
N ALA A 907 31.19 10.39 15.32
CA ALA A 907 32.30 10.57 16.27
C ALA A 907 31.86 10.91 17.71
N PRO A 908 30.83 11.77 17.94
CA PRO A 908 30.38 12.10 19.29
C PRO A 908 29.84 10.92 20.12
N LEU A 909 29.53 9.77 19.49
CA LEU A 909 29.05 8.59 20.21
C LEU A 909 30.11 7.98 21.14
N ALA A 910 31.39 8.19 20.85
CA ALA A 910 32.50 7.72 21.68
C ALA A 910 32.56 8.42 23.04
N ASP A 911 32.06 9.66 23.11
CA ASP A 911 32.16 10.53 24.29
C ASP A 911 30.97 10.39 25.26
N ILE A 912 29.98 9.57 24.94
CA ILE A 912 28.80 9.38 25.80
C ILE A 912 29.19 8.58 27.04
N PRO A 913 29.08 9.15 28.26
CA PRO A 913 29.75 8.62 29.45
C PRO A 913 29.06 7.39 30.07
N ALA A 914 27.76 7.18 29.89
CA ALA A 914 27.03 6.05 30.47
C ALA A 914 26.58 5.00 29.45
N LEU A 915 26.99 5.13 28.18
CA LEU A 915 26.47 4.31 27.11
C LEU A 915 26.92 2.85 27.25
N SER A 916 25.95 1.96 27.48
CA SER A 916 26.19 0.53 27.67
C SER A 916 25.71 -0.32 26.50
N ARG A 917 24.64 0.11 25.84
CA ARG A 917 23.97 -0.57 24.73
C ARG A 917 23.82 0.41 23.57
N LEU A 918 24.40 0.05 22.42
CA LEU A 918 24.34 0.85 21.20
C LEU A 918 23.76 0.00 20.08
N ARG A 919 22.72 0.51 19.41
CA ARG A 919 22.16 -0.08 18.20
C ARG A 919 22.19 0.93 17.07
N LEU A 920 22.91 0.58 16.01
CA LEU A 920 23.01 1.35 14.79
C LEU A 920 22.34 0.56 13.67
N SER A 921 21.37 1.15 13.01
CA SER A 921 20.59 0.50 11.96
C SER A 921 20.62 1.27 10.65
N GLN A 922 20.57 0.50 9.55
CA GLN A 922 20.67 0.97 8.16
C GLN A 922 21.94 1.79 7.88
N LEU A 923 23.07 1.48 8.53
CA LEU A 923 24.30 2.22 8.25
C LEU A 923 24.74 2.05 6.79
N GLY A 924 25.26 3.14 6.21
CA GLY A 924 25.98 3.14 4.93
C GLY A 924 27.48 2.82 5.06
N VAL A 925 27.93 2.34 6.22
CA VAL A 925 29.34 2.00 6.47
C VAL A 925 29.65 0.57 6.08
N GLU A 926 30.85 0.36 5.54
CA GLU A 926 31.36 -0.96 5.13
C GLU A 926 32.35 -1.54 6.15
N ARG A 927 32.90 -0.71 7.02
CA ARG A 927 33.92 -1.06 8.02
C ARG A 927 33.50 -0.66 9.42
N LEU A 928 33.75 -1.53 10.40
CA LEU A 928 33.48 -1.24 11.80
C LEU A 928 34.45 -0.18 12.36
N SER A 929 35.66 -0.09 11.81
CA SER A 929 36.65 0.93 12.19
C SER A 929 36.22 2.38 11.89
N GLU A 930 35.25 2.57 10.98
CA GLU A 930 34.66 3.87 10.66
C GLU A 930 33.72 4.38 11.77
N ILE A 931 33.32 3.51 12.70
CA ILE A 931 32.47 3.85 13.84
C ILE A 931 33.38 4.09 15.05
N ALA A 932 33.34 5.30 15.60
CA ALA A 932 34.10 5.65 16.79
C ALA A 932 33.71 4.75 17.98
N ALA A 933 34.69 4.01 18.51
CA ALA A 933 34.45 3.02 19.55
C ALA A 933 34.24 3.68 20.92
N ASN A 934 33.07 3.48 21.52
CA ASN A 934 32.82 3.89 22.89
C ASN A 934 33.39 2.84 23.87
N PRO A 935 34.27 3.24 24.82
CA PRO A 935 34.97 2.29 25.68
C PRO A 935 34.07 1.58 26.70
N ARG A 936 32.85 2.05 26.94
CA ARG A 936 31.90 1.50 27.94
C ARG A 936 30.79 0.63 27.33
N VAL A 937 30.64 0.63 26.00
CA VAL A 937 29.64 -0.19 25.33
C VAL A 937 29.95 -1.67 25.53
N THR A 938 28.97 -2.38 26.10
CA THR A 938 29.02 -3.83 26.36
C THR A 938 28.18 -4.62 25.35
N SER A 939 27.19 -3.98 24.75
CA SER A 939 26.32 -4.57 23.73
C SER A 939 26.23 -3.67 22.51
N LEU A 940 26.69 -4.16 21.36
CA LEU A 940 26.65 -3.46 20.09
C LEU A 940 25.77 -4.23 19.10
N THR A 941 24.81 -3.55 18.48
CA THR A 941 24.06 -4.07 17.33
C THR A 941 24.31 -3.17 16.13
N VAL A 942 24.83 -3.72 15.04
CA VAL A 942 25.05 -2.98 13.79
C VAL A 942 24.34 -3.70 12.66
N THR A 943 23.35 -3.05 12.06
CA THR A 943 22.71 -3.53 10.83
C THR A 943 23.02 -2.56 9.70
N SER A 944 23.87 -2.98 8.77
CA SER A 944 24.22 -2.22 7.56
C SER A 944 23.42 -2.72 6.36
N GLY A 945 23.15 -1.82 5.40
CA GLY A 945 22.59 -2.17 4.09
C GLY A 945 23.62 -2.85 3.17
N ARG A 946 24.90 -2.79 3.53
CA ARG A 946 26.02 -3.46 2.85
C ARG A 946 26.67 -4.50 3.77
N PRO A 947 27.39 -5.49 3.23
CA PRO A 947 28.19 -6.42 4.03
C PRO A 947 29.25 -5.66 4.86
N LEU A 948 29.30 -5.93 6.17
CA LEU A 948 30.19 -5.25 7.11
C LEU A 948 31.51 -6.02 7.32
N VAL A 949 32.63 -5.31 7.31
CA VAL A 949 33.96 -5.79 7.72
C VAL A 949 34.17 -5.48 9.21
N LEU A 950 34.57 -6.48 10.02
CA LEU A 950 34.77 -6.33 11.47
C LEU A 950 36.18 -5.84 11.85
N ASP A 951 36.74 -4.91 11.09
CA ASP A 951 38.03 -4.30 11.41
C ASP A 951 37.93 -3.38 12.65
N GLY A 952 39.05 -3.19 13.35
CA GLY A 952 39.07 -2.30 14.52
C GLY A 952 38.24 -2.76 15.73
N LEU A 953 37.74 -4.01 15.73
CA LEU A 953 36.95 -4.59 16.84
C LEU A 953 37.67 -4.45 18.20
N GLY A 954 39.00 -4.54 18.21
CA GLY A 954 39.84 -4.36 19.41
C GLY A 954 39.72 -2.99 20.09
N ALA A 955 39.23 -1.96 19.39
CA ALA A 955 38.96 -0.65 19.99
C ALA A 955 37.78 -0.70 20.99
N TRP A 956 36.86 -1.67 20.84
CA TRP A 956 35.68 -1.86 21.70
C TRP A 956 36.01 -2.68 22.95
N LYS A 957 36.79 -2.08 23.88
CA LYS A 957 37.40 -2.79 25.02
C LYS A 957 36.42 -3.49 25.97
N SER A 958 35.20 -2.97 26.11
CA SER A 958 34.19 -3.51 27.05
C SER A 958 33.13 -4.40 26.39
N LEU A 959 33.23 -4.61 25.07
CA LEU A 959 32.22 -5.32 24.30
C LEU A 959 32.15 -6.80 24.67
N ARG A 960 30.93 -7.28 24.95
CA ARG A 960 30.62 -8.68 25.28
C ARG A 960 29.56 -9.28 24.37
N ASN A 961 28.63 -8.45 23.91
CA ASN A 961 27.52 -8.86 23.05
C ASN A 961 27.62 -8.12 21.71
N LEU A 962 27.75 -8.87 20.62
CA LEU A 962 27.81 -8.32 19.27
C LEU A 962 26.69 -8.91 18.42
N LYS A 963 25.87 -8.05 17.81
CA LYS A 963 24.87 -8.47 16.82
C LYS A 963 25.09 -7.72 15.51
N ILE A 964 25.18 -8.45 14.41
CA ILE A 964 25.55 -7.89 13.10
C ILE A 964 24.65 -8.42 11.99
N SER A 965 24.54 -7.69 10.87
CA SER A 965 23.75 -8.12 9.72
C SER A 965 24.50 -9.09 8.80
N LYS A 966 24.92 -8.63 7.62
CA LYS A 966 25.67 -9.42 6.62
C LYS A 966 27.16 -9.14 6.82
N LEU A 967 27.99 -10.17 6.80
CA LEU A 967 29.45 -10.04 6.83
C LEU A 967 30.00 -9.94 5.41
N ALA A 968 31.02 -9.11 5.22
CA ALA A 968 31.73 -9.01 3.93
C ALA A 968 32.63 -10.23 3.67
N ALA A 969 33.37 -10.67 4.69
CA ALA A 969 34.22 -11.85 4.62
C ALA A 969 34.15 -12.61 5.95
N LEU A 970 33.71 -13.87 5.90
CA LEU A 970 33.52 -14.69 7.10
C LEU A 970 34.85 -15.05 7.76
N ASP A 971 35.88 -15.43 6.98
CA ASP A 971 37.18 -15.82 7.50
C ASP A 971 37.84 -14.67 8.30
N ASP A 972 37.85 -13.46 7.74
CA ASP A 972 38.43 -12.30 8.40
C ASP A 972 37.63 -11.87 9.65
N ALA A 973 36.30 -12.04 9.62
CA ALA A 973 35.44 -11.80 10.77
C ALA A 973 35.71 -12.81 11.91
N LEU A 974 35.93 -14.09 11.59
CA LEU A 974 36.30 -15.11 12.56
C LEU A 974 37.67 -14.83 13.19
N ASP A 975 38.64 -14.35 12.40
CA ASP A 975 39.94 -13.92 12.91
C ASP A 975 39.80 -12.74 13.88
N ALA A 976 39.04 -11.71 13.52
CA ALA A 976 38.77 -10.55 14.39
C ALA A 976 38.06 -10.96 15.69
N LEU A 977 37.08 -11.86 15.62
CA LEU A 977 36.37 -12.38 16.79
C LEU A 977 37.29 -13.23 17.70
N ARG A 978 38.19 -14.01 17.11
CA ARG A 978 39.17 -14.81 17.85
C ARG A 978 40.17 -13.93 18.60
N GLU A 979 40.60 -12.82 17.99
CA GLU A 979 41.46 -11.83 18.63
C GLU A 979 40.74 -11.08 19.77
N HIS A 980 39.41 -10.91 19.67
CA HIS A 980 38.58 -10.28 20.71
C HIS A 980 37.87 -11.31 21.61
N SER A 981 38.66 -11.95 22.46
CA SER A 981 38.23 -13.05 23.36
C SER A 981 37.16 -12.70 24.42
N ARG A 982 36.72 -11.43 24.53
CA ARG A 982 35.70 -11.01 25.52
C ARG A 982 34.26 -11.15 25.02
N ILE A 983 34.07 -11.33 23.71
CA ILE A 983 32.74 -11.49 23.11
C ILE A 983 32.24 -12.90 23.42
N THR A 984 31.15 -12.96 24.20
CA THR A 984 30.51 -14.20 24.67
C THR A 984 29.14 -14.42 24.04
N VAL A 985 28.48 -13.34 23.58
CA VAL A 985 27.19 -13.40 22.89
C VAL A 985 27.35 -12.85 21.48
N LEU A 986 27.10 -13.69 20.48
CA LEU A 986 27.18 -13.33 19.07
C LEU A 986 25.82 -13.54 18.39
N GLY A 987 25.40 -12.58 17.59
CA GLY A 987 24.14 -12.63 16.87
C GLY A 987 24.29 -12.20 15.41
N PHE A 988 23.56 -12.85 14.52
CA PHE A 988 23.46 -12.51 13.12
C PHE A 988 22.00 -12.21 12.77
N THR A 989 21.73 -11.19 11.97
CA THR A 989 20.38 -10.92 11.42
C THR A 989 20.20 -11.47 10.01
N ALA A 990 21.29 -11.80 9.32
CA ALA A 990 21.29 -12.53 8.05
C ALA A 990 22.09 -13.82 8.21
N PHE A 991 21.76 -14.87 7.43
CA PHE A 991 22.48 -16.14 7.54
C PHE A 991 23.95 -15.95 7.12
N PRO A 992 24.93 -16.18 8.01
CA PRO A 992 26.27 -15.63 7.84
C PRO A 992 27.23 -16.46 6.96
N TRP A 993 26.93 -17.73 6.63
CA TRP A 993 27.84 -18.61 5.86
C TRP A 993 27.18 -19.37 4.71
N ALA A 994 26.61 -18.63 3.75
CA ALA A 994 26.14 -19.23 2.49
C ALA A 994 27.25 -19.96 1.70
N HIS A 995 28.52 -19.65 1.97
CA HIS A 995 29.70 -20.35 1.44
C HIS A 995 30.55 -20.88 2.60
N LEU A 996 31.15 -22.06 2.43
CA LEU A 996 32.03 -22.67 3.42
C LEU A 996 33.28 -21.79 3.65
N PRO A 997 33.69 -21.57 4.91
CA PRO A 997 34.94 -20.85 5.20
C PRO A 997 36.12 -21.58 4.55
N THR A 998 37.04 -20.82 3.93
CA THR A 998 38.19 -21.40 3.24
C THR A 998 39.30 -21.81 4.21
N ARG A 999 39.22 -21.34 5.46
CA ARG A 999 40.20 -21.58 6.52
C ARG A 999 39.53 -22.21 7.75
N SER A 1000 40.24 -23.10 8.44
CA SER A 1000 39.76 -23.71 9.68
C SER A 1000 40.05 -22.80 10.89
N ILE A 1001 39.21 -21.77 11.09
CA ILE A 1001 39.31 -20.83 12.21
C ILE A 1001 38.27 -21.21 13.28
N ARG A 1002 38.68 -21.19 14.55
CA ARG A 1002 37.81 -21.50 15.70
C ARG A 1002 37.72 -20.31 16.64
N VAL A 1003 36.50 -19.99 17.09
CA VAL A 1003 36.21 -18.90 18.03
C VAL A 1003 35.61 -19.49 19.31
N PRO A 1004 36.43 -19.89 20.30
CA PRO A 1004 35.95 -20.58 21.49
C PRO A 1004 35.30 -19.66 22.53
N SER A 1005 35.46 -18.34 22.41
CA SER A 1005 34.94 -17.37 23.38
C SER A 1005 33.42 -17.20 23.34
N VAL A 1006 32.76 -17.58 22.24
CA VAL A 1006 31.32 -17.42 22.06
C VAL A 1006 30.56 -18.55 22.76
N GLU A 1007 29.75 -18.20 23.75
CA GLU A 1007 28.91 -19.12 24.54
C GLU A 1007 27.46 -19.11 24.06
N LYS A 1008 26.96 -17.96 23.62
CA LYS A 1008 25.58 -17.80 23.12
C LYS A 1008 25.58 -17.31 21.68
N LEU A 1009 24.92 -18.04 20.80
CA LEU A 1009 24.87 -17.74 19.37
C LEU A 1009 23.41 -17.59 18.92
N SER A 1010 23.11 -16.52 18.20
CA SER A 1010 21.80 -16.27 17.59
C SER A 1010 21.96 -16.13 16.08
N VAL A 1011 21.34 -16.99 15.29
CA VAL A 1011 21.42 -16.94 13.81
C VAL A 1011 20.04 -17.13 13.20
N PRO A 1012 19.77 -16.56 12.02
CA PRO A 1012 18.65 -17.02 11.21
C PRO A 1012 18.83 -18.50 10.91
N ALA A 1013 17.74 -19.25 10.85
CA ALA A 1013 17.80 -20.63 10.43
C ALA A 1013 18.16 -20.68 8.93
N PRO A 1014 19.04 -21.59 8.50
CA PRO A 1014 19.36 -21.76 7.09
C PRO A 1014 18.17 -22.29 6.29
N ASP A 1015 18.07 -21.89 5.02
CA ASP A 1015 17.26 -22.60 4.02
C ASP A 1015 17.88 -23.97 3.70
N HIS A 1016 17.25 -24.78 2.84
CA HIS A 1016 17.66 -26.16 2.51
C HIS A 1016 19.13 -26.37 2.04
N ARG A 1017 19.89 -25.30 1.77
CA ARG A 1017 21.31 -25.35 1.37
C ARG A 1017 22.31 -25.07 2.48
N GLY A 1018 21.88 -24.58 3.66
CA GLY A 1018 22.79 -24.22 4.75
C GLY A 1018 22.97 -25.35 5.77
N ASP A 1019 24.21 -25.71 6.05
CA ASP A 1019 24.54 -26.79 7.00
C ASP A 1019 24.72 -26.26 8.43
N LEU A 1020 23.84 -26.67 9.35
CA LEU A 1020 23.97 -26.40 10.79
C LEU A 1020 25.15 -27.14 11.43
N GLY A 1021 25.66 -28.21 10.81
CA GLY A 1021 26.80 -29.00 11.29
C GLY A 1021 28.10 -28.19 11.37
N MET A 1022 28.22 -27.11 10.59
CA MET A 1022 29.38 -26.20 10.59
C MET A 1022 29.47 -25.33 11.84
N LEU A 1023 28.40 -25.22 12.64
CA LEU A 1023 28.40 -24.39 13.84
C LEU A 1023 29.41 -24.85 14.89
N ARG A 1024 29.53 -26.17 15.11
CA ARG A 1024 30.39 -26.73 16.14
C ARG A 1024 31.89 -26.60 15.81
N PRO A 1025 32.35 -26.86 14.58
CA PRO A 1025 33.73 -26.55 14.19
C PRO A 1025 34.12 -25.09 14.37
N LEU A 1026 33.22 -24.15 14.06
CA LEU A 1026 33.50 -22.71 14.11
C LEU A 1026 33.42 -22.12 15.52
N PHE A 1027 32.40 -22.51 16.28
CA PHE A 1027 32.10 -21.97 17.61
C PHE A 1027 32.01 -23.10 18.65
N PRO A 1028 33.14 -23.75 18.99
CA PRO A 1028 33.13 -24.92 19.87
C PRO A 1028 32.67 -24.63 21.31
N GLY A 1029 32.67 -23.37 21.73
CA GLY A 1029 32.25 -22.92 23.06
C GLY A 1029 30.75 -22.69 23.26
N VAL A 1030 29.93 -22.79 22.20
CA VAL A 1030 28.50 -22.46 22.28
C VAL A 1030 27.72 -23.47 23.11
N THR A 1031 27.01 -22.97 24.12
CA THR A 1031 26.09 -23.74 24.97
C THR A 1031 24.63 -23.37 24.73
N ASP A 1032 24.34 -22.18 24.22
CA ASP A 1032 22.99 -21.69 23.93
C ASP A 1032 22.89 -21.19 22.48
N LEU A 1033 22.11 -21.89 21.65
CA LEU A 1033 21.87 -21.56 20.25
C LEU A 1033 20.42 -21.10 20.06
N THR A 1034 20.21 -19.91 19.49
CA THR A 1034 18.89 -19.43 19.06
C THR A 1034 18.82 -19.41 17.54
N LEU A 1035 17.83 -20.12 16.98
CA LEU A 1035 17.53 -20.18 15.55
C LEU A 1035 16.24 -19.42 15.25
N HIS A 1036 16.34 -18.40 14.41
CA HIS A 1036 15.18 -17.65 13.91
C HIS A 1036 14.68 -18.26 12.61
N ALA A 1037 13.61 -19.05 12.67
CA ALA A 1037 13.06 -19.83 11.56
C ALA A 1037 11.77 -19.23 10.97
N SER A 1038 11.55 -17.92 11.18
CA SER A 1038 10.41 -17.18 10.67
C SER A 1038 10.40 -17.22 9.14
N GLY A 1039 9.49 -17.98 8.54
CA GLY A 1039 9.36 -18.11 7.07
C GLY A 1039 9.81 -19.45 6.50
N LEU A 1040 10.38 -20.36 7.31
CA LEU A 1040 10.68 -21.73 6.85
C LEU A 1040 9.44 -22.64 6.95
N HIS A 1041 9.33 -23.60 6.02
CA HIS A 1041 8.30 -24.64 6.10
C HIS A 1041 8.68 -25.77 7.06
N VAL A 1042 9.95 -26.18 7.04
CA VAL A 1042 10.54 -27.26 7.84
C VAL A 1042 12.00 -26.91 8.14
N LEU A 1043 12.48 -27.26 9.33
CA LEU A 1043 13.89 -27.09 9.72
C LEU A 1043 14.45 -28.40 10.25
N ASP A 1044 15.59 -28.84 9.70
CA ASP A 1044 16.29 -30.05 10.15
C ASP A 1044 17.33 -29.74 11.23
N LEU A 1045 17.12 -30.30 12.42
CA LEU A 1045 18.00 -30.15 13.58
C LEU A 1045 18.96 -31.34 13.76
N THR A 1046 18.90 -32.35 12.89
CA THR A 1046 19.75 -33.56 12.93
C THR A 1046 21.25 -33.26 13.07
N PRO A 1047 21.82 -32.26 12.37
CA PRO A 1047 23.24 -31.91 12.53
C PRO A 1047 23.66 -31.49 13.96
N LEU A 1048 22.70 -31.10 14.81
CA LEU A 1048 22.96 -30.62 16.17
C LEU A 1048 22.96 -31.74 17.23
N HIS A 1049 22.50 -32.94 16.89
CA HIS A 1049 22.34 -34.05 17.85
C HIS A 1049 23.64 -34.43 18.56
N PHE A 1050 24.73 -34.42 17.81
CA PHE A 1050 26.06 -34.83 18.27
C PHE A 1050 26.75 -33.77 19.14
N TRP A 1051 26.11 -32.63 19.46
CA TRP A 1051 26.66 -31.58 20.31
C TRP A 1051 26.19 -31.74 21.77
N PRO A 1052 27.02 -32.31 22.67
CA PRO A 1052 26.63 -32.52 24.06
C PRO A 1052 26.49 -31.18 24.80
N GLY A 1053 25.43 -31.03 25.60
CA GLY A 1053 25.20 -29.84 26.44
C GLY A 1053 24.61 -28.61 25.74
N LEU A 1054 24.41 -28.63 24.42
CA LEU A 1054 23.81 -27.52 23.66
C LEU A 1054 22.31 -27.38 23.97
N ARG A 1055 21.88 -26.19 24.37
CA ARG A 1055 20.46 -25.78 24.44
C ARG A 1055 20.07 -25.04 23.16
N VAL A 1056 19.01 -25.50 22.50
CA VAL A 1056 18.53 -24.93 21.24
C VAL A 1056 17.18 -24.25 21.48
N ARG A 1057 17.06 -22.99 21.08
CA ARG A 1057 15.79 -22.26 21.03
C ARG A 1057 15.42 -22.00 19.59
N VAL A 1058 14.24 -22.43 19.16
CA VAL A 1058 13.71 -22.11 17.83
C VAL A 1058 12.54 -21.16 17.97
N THR A 1059 12.60 -20.03 17.26
CA THR A 1059 11.52 -19.03 17.20
C THR A 1059 10.94 -18.96 15.80
N GLY A 1060 9.62 -18.84 15.67
CA GLY A 1060 8.95 -18.67 14.37
C GLY A 1060 8.59 -19.96 13.63
N LEU A 1061 8.76 -21.13 14.28
CA LEU A 1061 8.36 -22.43 13.73
C LEU A 1061 7.77 -23.33 14.82
N SER A 1062 6.66 -24.00 14.54
CA SER A 1062 6.04 -24.96 15.45
C SER A 1062 6.89 -26.23 15.60
N ARG A 1063 6.87 -26.86 16.78
CA ARG A 1063 7.63 -28.09 17.06
C ARG A 1063 7.36 -29.23 16.06
N GLN A 1064 6.14 -29.34 15.52
CA GLN A 1064 5.76 -30.34 14.51
C GLN A 1064 6.50 -30.21 13.17
N ARG A 1065 7.11 -29.05 12.91
CA ARG A 1065 7.85 -28.74 11.68
C ARG A 1065 9.37 -28.82 11.86
N LEU A 1066 9.84 -29.38 12.97
CA LEU A 1066 11.26 -29.57 13.27
C LEU A 1066 11.64 -31.05 13.08
N ILE A 1067 12.46 -31.35 12.07
CA ILE A 1067 13.01 -32.70 11.87
C ILE A 1067 14.12 -32.93 12.91
N GLY A 1068 14.14 -34.11 13.53
CA GLY A 1068 15.13 -34.45 14.56
C GLY A 1068 14.89 -33.78 15.92
N ALA A 1069 13.72 -33.17 16.17
CA ALA A 1069 13.43 -32.51 17.44
C ALA A 1069 13.35 -33.45 18.65
N GLU A 1070 13.06 -34.74 18.42
CA GLU A 1070 12.88 -35.74 19.47
C GLU A 1070 14.20 -36.06 20.20
N GLU A 1071 15.32 -36.21 19.46
CA GLU A 1071 16.66 -36.51 20.02
C GLU A 1071 17.29 -35.35 20.82
N LEU A 1072 16.78 -34.12 20.66
CA LEU A 1072 17.18 -32.99 21.50
C LEU A 1072 16.44 -32.98 22.84
N GLY A 1073 15.26 -33.59 22.94
CA GLY A 1073 14.51 -33.75 24.19
C GLY A 1073 14.29 -32.43 24.94
N SER A 1074 14.69 -32.38 26.22
CA SER A 1074 14.61 -31.20 27.10
C SER A 1074 15.58 -30.07 26.74
N ARG A 1075 16.51 -30.30 25.79
CA ARG A 1075 17.45 -29.27 25.31
C ARG A 1075 16.83 -28.34 24.27
N LEU A 1076 15.64 -28.65 23.74
CA LEU A 1076 14.94 -27.85 22.74
C LEU A 1076 13.79 -27.05 23.38
N ASN A 1077 13.80 -25.73 23.19
CA ASN A 1077 12.67 -24.85 23.48
C ASN A 1077 12.13 -24.26 22.18
N ALA A 1078 10.96 -24.72 21.74
CA ALA A 1078 10.26 -24.22 20.57
C ALA A 1078 9.00 -23.48 21.01
N SER A 1079 9.02 -22.15 20.91
CA SER A 1079 7.87 -21.29 21.22
C SER A 1079 7.22 -20.81 19.93
N LEU A 1080 5.88 -20.88 19.85
CA LEU A 1080 5.12 -19.99 18.96
C LEU A 1080 5.36 -18.57 19.50
N GLY A 1081 6.18 -17.80 18.79
CA GLY A 1081 6.49 -16.42 19.14
C GLY A 1081 5.35 -15.48 18.79
#